data_AF-A0A7X3ZGT2-F1
#
_entry.id   AF-A0A7X3ZGT2-F1
#
_cell.length_a   1.000
_cell.length_b   1.000
_cell.length_c   1.000
_cell.angle_alpha   90.00
_cell.angle_beta   90.00
_cell.angle_gamma   90.00
#
_symmetry.space_group_name_H-M   'P 1'
#
loop_
_entity.id
_entity.type
_entity.pdbx_description
1 polymer ?
#
loop_
_entity_poly.entity_id
_entity_poly.type
_entity_poly.pdbx_seq_one_letter_code
_entity_poly.pdbx_strand_id
1 'polypeptide(L)'
;MFTNNRYIVALFLLALILRLAYLVEIRDALYFHTLILDAEEYDYLAQALIEGDWWLTTHRTYVHGPLYPALLALLKLGGAGLVATRLFQAVLGALSCVLLYAIARRFFPTPTPLLTGLMAVGYWPFILYNGELLATTLTIFIELLLVIQLVRCTDRPSYWSAAGAGALLGLLIETRSNTLLLVPVALWWLYHRTRSRLLVPFCVGLCAVLAPFLIHNSLVQGTPLPSQGAWSFYMGNNPAADGTPYARQGIDWQRLEILPYQADTAASSADRGRFYLSAGLDFIVDQPLAYLQLLYRKFRLFWHAFEIPVSVDIHFYEAHSRLSYLNLFGFGIVAPLALVGLVWNWNRWHQYGLLYGFGLSYLVSGLLFTVCARYRLPAVPFLMIFAAEALRQGALSLKEHQWRRSAALTLILGAALALGHTGVDPAQVDHLRSAWLRGQVHMRNQAYDRAEKAYLQALQAGPDADVYSSLGAVYEAERRPREAETAYRRALALASDHTRARLNLGNLLRGEQRFDEAKVLFLETLTNDPRPAIQYEGHYYLGYLYLDQRDYLRAYGSFATAVEAEQRAEGLYALANACHRLGRQDEQIRHLRHTVDLDPEFAAAHRNLGALYLQRGEHSLAEEALRRALQLEPDVAIAHYNLGVLYMRTGRRDLAQTAFETAEQLRRAGTSP
;
A
#
# COMPACT_ATOMS: atom_id res chain seq x y z
N MET A 1 30.82 23.92 -23.16
CA MET A 1 29.80 23.25 -22.31
C MET A 1 29.93 21.71 -22.28
N PHE A 2 30.88 21.08 -23.00
CA PHE A 2 30.93 19.61 -23.20
C PHE A 2 32.10 18.85 -22.52
N THR A 3 32.90 19.46 -21.65
CA THR A 3 34.04 18.79 -20.99
C THR A 3 33.67 17.80 -19.87
N ASN A 4 32.39 17.67 -19.49
CA ASN A 4 31.95 16.94 -18.27
C ASN A 4 31.12 15.67 -18.51
N ASN A 5 30.99 15.16 -19.74
CA ASN A 5 30.21 13.94 -19.99
C ASN A 5 30.75 12.71 -19.25
N ARG A 6 32.06 12.67 -18.96
CA ARG A 6 32.69 11.54 -18.27
C ARG A 6 32.13 11.31 -16.86
N TYR A 7 31.89 12.37 -16.09
CA TYR A 7 31.32 12.25 -14.74
C TYR A 7 29.87 11.80 -14.75
N ILE A 8 29.07 12.29 -15.71
CA ILE A 8 27.66 11.90 -15.87
C ILE A 8 27.57 10.40 -16.16
N VAL A 9 28.35 9.92 -17.13
CA VAL A 9 28.38 8.49 -17.50
C VAL A 9 28.93 7.64 -16.35
N ALA A 10 30.01 8.06 -15.70
CA ALA A 10 30.58 7.32 -14.57
C ALA A 10 29.62 7.22 -13.38
N LEU A 11 28.95 8.33 -13.02
CA LEU A 11 27.94 8.33 -11.96
C LEU A 11 26.76 7.44 -12.30
N PHE A 12 26.24 7.52 -13.53
CA PHE A 12 25.14 6.65 -13.97
C PHE A 12 25.52 5.17 -13.90
N LEU A 13 26.67 4.79 -14.46
CA LEU A 13 27.13 3.41 -14.48
C LEU A 13 27.37 2.89 -13.07
N LEU A 14 28.03 3.67 -12.20
CA LEU A 14 28.25 3.29 -10.82
C LEU A 14 26.91 3.12 -10.06
N ALA A 15 25.99 4.07 -10.22
CA ALA A 15 24.65 4.01 -9.64
C ALA A 15 23.88 2.77 -10.09
N LEU A 16 23.92 2.46 -11.38
CA LEU A 16 23.25 1.31 -11.97
C LEU A 16 23.88 -0.01 -11.51
N ILE A 17 25.21 -0.12 -11.50
CA ILE A 17 25.92 -1.32 -11.05
C ILE A 17 25.54 -1.69 -9.61
N LEU A 18 25.52 -0.71 -8.69
CA LEU A 18 25.14 -0.99 -7.30
C LEU A 18 23.68 -1.44 -7.17
N ARG A 19 22.76 -0.86 -7.95
CA ARG A 19 21.34 -1.27 -7.95
C ARG A 19 21.13 -2.64 -8.57
N LEU A 20 21.85 -2.97 -9.64
CA LEU A 20 21.82 -4.30 -10.23
C LEU A 20 22.42 -5.35 -9.29
N ALA A 21 23.55 -5.02 -8.64
CA ALA A 21 24.15 -5.87 -7.61
C ALA A 21 23.17 -6.13 -6.46
N TYR A 22 22.47 -5.09 -5.99
CA TYR A 22 21.41 -5.23 -4.98
C TYR A 22 20.32 -6.20 -5.41
N LEU A 23 19.77 -6.04 -6.63
CA LEU A 23 18.74 -6.93 -7.15
C LEU A 23 19.21 -8.38 -7.27
N VAL A 24 20.49 -8.61 -7.56
CA VAL A 24 21.08 -9.95 -7.58
C VAL A 24 21.21 -10.52 -6.18
N GLU A 25 21.61 -9.72 -5.18
CA GLU A 25 21.72 -10.16 -3.78
C GLU A 25 20.36 -10.58 -3.20
N ILE A 26 19.29 -9.85 -3.50
CA ILE A 26 17.96 -10.10 -2.93
C ILE A 26 17.08 -11.05 -3.77
N ARG A 27 17.57 -11.59 -4.89
CA ARG A 27 16.74 -12.37 -5.84
C ARG A 27 16.08 -13.60 -5.22
N ASP A 28 16.75 -14.21 -4.24
CA ASP A 28 16.31 -15.43 -3.55
C ASP A 28 15.61 -15.10 -2.22
N ALA A 29 15.40 -13.81 -1.92
CA ALA A 29 14.79 -13.35 -0.68
C ALA A 29 13.26 -13.49 -0.70
N LEU A 30 12.67 -13.66 0.48
CA LEU A 30 11.23 -13.94 0.67
C LEU A 30 10.30 -12.94 -0.05
N TYR A 31 10.59 -11.65 0.13
CA TYR A 31 9.77 -10.55 -0.40
C TYR A 31 10.07 -10.22 -1.87
N PHE A 32 11.04 -10.88 -2.51
CA PHE A 32 11.39 -10.61 -3.90
C PHE A 32 10.27 -11.02 -4.86
N HIS A 33 9.72 -12.22 -4.66
CA HIS A 33 8.62 -12.80 -5.44
C HIS A 33 7.25 -12.59 -4.81
N THR A 34 7.22 -12.23 -3.52
CA THR A 34 6.00 -12.21 -2.72
C THR A 34 5.80 -10.80 -2.21
N LEU A 35 5.00 -10.00 -2.93
CA LEU A 35 4.75 -8.59 -2.58
C LEU A 35 3.96 -8.48 -1.28
N ILE A 36 4.22 -7.43 -0.49
CA ILE A 36 3.55 -7.20 0.79
C ILE A 36 3.06 -5.76 0.88
N LEU A 37 2.01 -5.55 1.69
CA LEU A 37 1.53 -4.22 2.09
C LEU A 37 1.31 -3.34 0.84
N ASP A 38 1.80 -2.10 0.83
CA ASP A 38 1.60 -1.17 -0.28
C ASP A 38 2.09 -1.72 -1.64
N ALA A 39 3.14 -2.55 -1.68
CA ALA A 39 3.63 -3.10 -2.96
C ALA A 39 2.63 -4.08 -3.58
N GLU A 40 1.96 -4.87 -2.74
CA GLU A 40 0.87 -5.76 -3.15
C GLU A 40 -0.35 -4.95 -3.61
N GLU A 41 -0.69 -3.88 -2.89
CA GLU A 41 -1.79 -3.00 -3.26
C GLU A 41 -1.55 -2.30 -4.60
N TYR A 42 -0.33 -1.78 -4.85
CA TYR A 42 0.02 -1.20 -6.15
C TYR A 42 -0.09 -2.21 -7.29
N ASP A 43 0.31 -3.47 -7.06
CA ASP A 43 0.23 -4.53 -8.06
C ASP A 43 -1.21 -4.96 -8.35
N TYR A 44 -2.05 -5.02 -7.30
CA TYR A 44 -3.49 -5.26 -7.40
C TYR A 44 -4.20 -4.15 -8.18
N LEU A 45 -3.92 -2.89 -7.87
CA LEU A 45 -4.49 -1.76 -8.61
C LEU A 45 -4.05 -1.75 -10.07
N ALA A 46 -2.80 -2.12 -10.36
CA ALA A 46 -2.31 -2.26 -11.72
C ALA A 46 -3.04 -3.37 -12.48
N GLN A 47 -3.31 -4.51 -11.83
CA GLN A 47 -4.05 -5.62 -12.40
C GLN A 47 -5.51 -5.25 -12.68
N ALA A 48 -6.17 -4.55 -11.75
CA ALA A 48 -7.52 -4.06 -11.94
C ALA A 48 -7.65 -3.12 -13.16
N LEU A 49 -6.67 -2.24 -13.36
CA LEU A 49 -6.62 -1.36 -14.54
C LEU A 49 -6.54 -2.16 -15.85
N ILE A 50 -5.83 -3.30 -15.86
CA ILE A 50 -5.71 -4.19 -17.04
C ILE A 50 -7.04 -4.90 -17.32
N GLU A 51 -7.77 -5.27 -16.27
CA GLU A 51 -9.07 -5.97 -16.34
C GLU A 51 -10.23 -5.05 -16.75
N GLY A 52 -9.97 -3.76 -16.99
CA GLY A 52 -10.96 -2.82 -17.48
C GLY A 52 -11.59 -1.93 -16.39
N ASP A 53 -11.11 -2.03 -15.15
CA ASP A 53 -11.48 -1.12 -14.06
C ASP A 53 -10.70 0.20 -14.19
N TRP A 54 -10.98 0.94 -15.27
CA TRP A 54 -10.30 2.19 -15.60
C TRP A 54 -10.73 3.34 -14.68
N TRP A 55 -9.77 4.21 -14.39
CA TRP A 55 -9.86 5.35 -13.45
C TRP A 55 -11.04 6.34 -13.60
N LEU A 56 -11.85 6.24 -14.64
CA LEU A 56 -12.96 7.13 -14.98
C LEU A 56 -14.29 6.40 -14.86
N THR A 57 -14.25 5.07 -14.93
CA THR A 57 -15.40 4.16 -14.87
C THR A 57 -15.46 3.39 -13.55
N THR A 58 -14.34 3.35 -12.82
CA THR A 58 -14.22 2.70 -11.51
C THR A 58 -15.07 3.39 -10.45
N HIS A 59 -15.77 2.61 -9.63
CA HIS A 59 -16.43 3.08 -8.41
C HIS A 59 -15.56 2.89 -7.15
N ARG A 60 -14.33 2.40 -7.31
CA ARG A 60 -13.38 2.17 -6.21
C ARG A 60 -12.75 3.48 -5.75
N THR A 61 -12.50 3.55 -4.45
CA THR A 61 -11.72 4.61 -3.84
C THR A 61 -10.23 4.27 -3.92
N TYR A 62 -9.43 5.07 -4.61
CA TYR A 62 -7.98 4.88 -4.62
C TYR A 62 -7.37 5.27 -3.27
N VAL A 63 -6.63 4.32 -2.68
CA VAL A 63 -5.86 4.53 -1.43
C VAL A 63 -4.56 5.29 -1.71
N HIS A 64 -3.96 5.03 -2.88
CA HIS A 64 -2.73 5.66 -3.36
C HIS A 64 -2.98 6.50 -4.62
N GLY A 65 -2.01 7.33 -4.98
CA GLY A 65 -2.08 8.10 -6.22
C GLY A 65 -2.09 7.21 -7.47
N PRO A 66 -2.88 7.51 -8.51
CA PRO A 66 -3.13 6.60 -9.64
C PRO A 66 -1.95 6.46 -10.60
N LEU A 67 -0.97 7.38 -10.58
CA LEU A 67 0.09 7.39 -11.59
C LEU A 67 1.01 6.16 -11.52
N TYR A 68 1.34 5.69 -10.31
CA TYR A 68 2.22 4.54 -10.14
C TYR A 68 1.54 3.21 -10.51
N PRO A 69 0.30 2.90 -10.06
CA PRO A 69 -0.47 1.78 -10.60
C PRO A 69 -0.59 1.80 -12.13
N ALA A 70 -0.84 2.97 -12.72
CA ALA A 70 -0.95 3.10 -14.18
C ALA A 70 0.37 2.77 -14.90
N LEU A 71 1.50 3.20 -14.34
CA LEU A 71 2.82 2.84 -14.84
C LEU A 71 3.06 1.33 -14.74
N LEU A 72 2.71 0.70 -13.62
CA LEU A 72 2.82 -0.75 -13.45
C LEU A 72 1.94 -1.50 -14.45
N ALA A 73 0.71 -1.05 -14.66
CA ALA A 73 -0.21 -1.63 -15.64
C ALA A 73 0.38 -1.55 -17.06
N LEU A 74 0.93 -0.39 -17.45
CA LEU A 74 1.62 -0.22 -18.74
C LEU A 74 2.80 -1.17 -18.91
N LEU A 75 3.62 -1.33 -17.87
CA LEU A 75 4.75 -2.28 -17.90
C LEU A 75 4.26 -3.72 -18.05
N LYS A 76 3.23 -4.13 -17.31
CA LYS A 76 2.62 -5.46 -17.38
C LYS A 76 1.99 -5.74 -18.74
N LEU A 77 1.28 -4.79 -19.34
CA LEU A 77 0.75 -4.88 -20.71
C LEU A 77 1.86 -5.07 -21.75
N GLY A 78 3.04 -4.50 -21.49
CA GLY A 78 4.26 -4.73 -22.27
C GLY A 78 4.96 -6.07 -22.00
N GLY A 79 4.40 -6.94 -21.16
CA GLY A 79 4.97 -8.23 -20.79
C GLY A 79 6.02 -8.19 -19.66
N ALA A 80 6.14 -7.07 -18.94
CA ALA A 80 7.10 -6.97 -17.84
C ALA A 80 6.58 -7.68 -16.57
N GLY A 81 7.28 -8.74 -16.16
CA GLY A 81 7.11 -9.33 -14.81
C GLY A 81 7.81 -8.52 -13.71
N LEU A 82 7.72 -8.99 -12.47
CA LEU A 82 8.30 -8.31 -11.29
C LEU A 82 9.77 -7.92 -11.48
N VAL A 83 10.60 -8.83 -12.01
CA VAL A 83 12.04 -8.59 -12.23
C VAL A 83 12.26 -7.43 -13.21
N ALA A 84 11.54 -7.41 -14.34
CA ALA A 84 11.66 -6.35 -15.33
C ALA A 84 11.21 -4.99 -14.76
N THR A 85 10.16 -4.98 -13.95
CA THR A 85 9.72 -3.78 -13.21
C THR A 85 10.78 -3.27 -12.24
N ARG A 86 11.42 -4.16 -11.46
CA ARG A 86 12.51 -3.78 -10.55
C ARG A 86 13.73 -3.24 -11.32
N LEU A 87 14.08 -3.84 -12.47
CA LEU A 87 15.15 -3.33 -13.35
C LEU A 87 14.84 -1.94 -13.89
N PHE A 88 13.59 -1.70 -14.32
CA PHE A 88 13.16 -0.39 -14.77
C PHE A 88 13.31 0.67 -13.65
N GLN A 89 12.91 0.34 -12.42
CA GLN A 89 13.10 1.22 -11.27
C GLN A 89 14.58 1.45 -10.92
N ALA A 90 15.43 0.43 -11.05
CA ALA A 90 16.87 0.59 -10.88
C ALA A 90 17.46 1.60 -11.88
N VAL A 91 17.01 1.59 -13.14
CA VAL A 91 17.41 2.58 -14.15
C VAL A 91 16.92 3.98 -13.77
N LEU A 92 15.64 4.12 -13.38
CA LEU A 92 15.11 5.41 -12.91
C LEU A 92 15.90 5.95 -11.70
N GLY A 93 16.21 5.09 -10.74
CA GLY A 93 17.02 5.43 -9.58
C GLY A 93 18.43 5.90 -9.96
N ALA A 94 19.09 5.23 -10.91
CA ALA A 94 20.39 5.64 -11.42
C ALA A 94 20.33 6.99 -12.16
N LEU A 95 19.27 7.23 -12.94
CA LEU A 95 19.03 8.53 -13.57
C LEU A 95 18.79 9.62 -12.53
N SER A 96 18.07 9.35 -11.44
CA SER A 96 17.87 10.31 -10.34
C SER A 96 19.19 10.79 -9.73
N CYS A 97 20.19 9.91 -9.55
CA CYS A 97 21.53 10.32 -9.11
C CYS A 97 22.19 11.32 -10.07
N VAL A 98 22.01 11.12 -11.39
CA VAL A 98 22.53 12.02 -12.42
C VAL A 98 21.79 13.36 -12.44
N LEU A 99 20.46 13.34 -12.34
CA LEU A 99 19.65 14.56 -12.25
C LEU A 99 20.05 15.38 -11.03
N LEU A 100 20.30 14.73 -9.90
CA LEU A 100 20.73 15.38 -8.67
C LEU A 100 22.11 16.05 -8.83
N TYR A 101 23.08 15.37 -9.46
CA TYR A 101 24.36 15.98 -9.85
C TYR A 101 24.14 17.23 -10.73
N ALA A 102 23.24 17.14 -11.72
CA ALA A 102 22.96 18.24 -12.64
C ALA A 102 22.33 19.45 -11.93
N ILE A 103 21.42 19.21 -10.97
CA ILE A 103 20.83 20.25 -10.12
C ILE A 103 21.92 20.90 -9.27
N ALA A 104 22.71 20.11 -8.54
CA ALA A 104 23.77 20.63 -7.68
C ALA A 104 24.76 21.52 -8.46
N ARG A 105 25.13 21.11 -9.68
CA ARG A 105 26.01 21.87 -10.58
C ARG A 105 25.45 23.21 -11.02
N ARG A 106 24.12 23.38 -11.00
CA ARG A 106 23.47 24.64 -11.36
C ARG A 106 23.57 25.69 -10.25
N PHE A 107 23.67 25.25 -8.99
CA PHE A 107 23.67 26.11 -7.81
C PHE A 107 25.04 26.27 -7.16
N PHE A 108 25.90 25.25 -7.20
CA PHE A 108 27.17 25.23 -6.47
C PHE A 108 28.36 24.84 -7.37
N PRO A 109 29.58 25.35 -7.07
CA PRO A 109 30.79 25.00 -7.80
C PRO A 109 31.32 23.61 -7.41
N THR A 110 32.20 23.06 -8.25
CA THR A 110 32.97 21.84 -7.94
C THR A 110 33.76 22.00 -6.63
N PRO A 111 33.88 20.96 -5.77
CA PRO A 111 33.40 19.57 -5.92
C PRO A 111 31.96 19.28 -5.46
N THR A 112 31.16 20.26 -5.01
CA THR A 112 29.82 20.02 -4.44
C THR A 112 28.96 19.09 -5.30
N PRO A 113 28.82 19.27 -6.64
CA PRO A 113 27.97 18.41 -7.44
C PRO A 113 28.42 16.94 -7.46
N LEU A 114 29.74 16.71 -7.51
CA LEU A 114 30.30 15.35 -7.51
C LEU A 114 30.05 14.66 -6.16
N LEU A 115 30.25 15.39 -5.06
CA LEU A 115 29.95 14.88 -3.72
C LEU A 115 28.47 14.54 -3.56
N THR A 116 27.56 15.41 -4.01
CA THR A 116 26.12 15.13 -3.99
C THR A 116 25.77 13.87 -4.78
N GLY A 117 26.32 13.72 -5.99
CA GLY A 117 26.12 12.52 -6.81
C GLY A 117 26.61 11.26 -6.10
N LEU A 118 27.84 11.27 -5.56
CA LEU A 118 28.41 10.12 -4.84
C LEU A 118 27.63 9.75 -3.58
N MET A 119 27.17 10.76 -2.80
CA MET A 119 26.27 10.54 -1.66
C MET A 119 25.01 9.79 -2.09
N ALA A 120 24.34 10.23 -3.16
CA ALA A 120 23.13 9.59 -3.66
C ALA A 120 23.36 8.20 -4.24
N VAL A 121 24.55 7.93 -4.79
CA VAL A 121 24.94 6.60 -5.29
C VAL A 121 25.06 5.60 -4.14
N GLY A 122 25.69 6.00 -3.03
CA GLY A 122 25.97 5.13 -1.87
C GLY A 122 24.92 5.19 -0.75
N TYR A 123 23.84 5.94 -0.92
CA TYR A 123 22.81 6.07 0.11
C TYR A 123 21.89 4.84 0.13
N TRP A 124 21.99 4.04 1.19
CA TRP A 124 21.33 2.74 1.28
C TRP A 124 19.81 2.80 1.05
N PRO A 125 19.03 3.72 1.66
CA PRO A 125 17.60 3.82 1.37
C PRO A 125 17.28 4.05 -0.10
N PHE A 126 18.09 4.79 -0.88
CA PHE A 126 17.85 4.89 -2.33
C PHE A 126 17.99 3.54 -3.01
N ILE A 127 19.05 2.78 -2.70
CA ILE A 127 19.28 1.46 -3.29
C ILE A 127 18.12 0.51 -2.93
N LEU A 128 17.74 0.46 -1.64
CA LEU A 128 16.65 -0.35 -1.11
C LEU A 128 15.32 -0.06 -1.82
N TYR A 129 14.84 1.20 -1.78
CA TYR A 129 13.55 1.58 -2.34
C TYR A 129 13.53 1.59 -3.88
N ASN A 130 14.68 1.59 -4.56
CA ASN A 130 14.75 1.37 -6.00
C ASN A 130 14.53 -0.10 -6.38
N GLY A 131 14.75 -1.03 -5.43
CA GLY A 131 14.36 -2.41 -5.61
C GLY A 131 12.87 -2.63 -5.40
N GLU A 132 12.21 -1.92 -4.48
CA GLU A 132 10.80 -2.15 -4.13
C GLU A 132 9.79 -1.58 -5.12
N LEU A 133 8.66 -2.28 -5.30
CA LEU A 133 7.54 -1.83 -6.15
C LEU A 133 6.70 -0.75 -5.42
N LEU A 134 7.31 0.41 -5.21
CA LEU A 134 6.70 1.56 -4.55
C LEU A 134 6.86 2.82 -5.39
N ALA A 135 5.88 3.73 -5.28
CA ALA A 135 5.88 5.02 -5.98
C ALA A 135 7.08 5.93 -5.65
N THR A 136 7.85 5.63 -4.59
CA THR A 136 8.94 6.47 -4.09
C THR A 136 10.02 6.75 -5.13
N THR A 137 10.43 5.74 -5.91
CA THR A 137 11.44 5.91 -6.96
C THR A 137 10.97 6.85 -8.07
N LEU A 138 9.72 6.69 -8.50
CA LEU A 138 9.09 7.56 -9.49
C LEU A 138 8.91 8.99 -8.96
N THR A 139 8.49 9.13 -7.70
CA THR A 139 8.32 10.43 -7.02
C THR A 139 9.63 11.22 -7.05
N ILE A 140 10.75 10.61 -6.63
CA ILE A 140 12.06 11.26 -6.62
C ILE A 140 12.55 11.58 -8.03
N PHE A 141 12.26 10.72 -9.01
CA PHE A 141 12.63 11.00 -10.39
C PHE A 141 11.88 12.23 -10.95
N ILE A 142 10.55 12.27 -10.79
CA ILE A 142 9.71 13.36 -11.28
C ILE A 142 10.02 14.68 -10.54
N GLU A 143 10.26 14.66 -9.23
CA GLU A 143 10.57 15.88 -8.48
C GLU A 143 11.89 16.51 -8.94
N LEU A 144 12.92 15.70 -9.24
CA LEU A 144 14.20 16.22 -9.74
C LEU A 144 14.05 16.78 -11.16
N LEU A 145 13.25 16.13 -12.01
CA LEU A 145 12.87 16.69 -13.31
C LEU A 145 12.13 18.02 -13.18
N LEU A 146 11.19 18.11 -12.24
CA LEU A 146 10.44 19.33 -11.94
C LEU A 146 11.39 20.48 -11.54
N VAL A 147 12.35 20.24 -10.65
CA VAL A 147 13.33 21.25 -10.22
C VAL A 147 14.18 21.72 -11.40
N ILE A 148 14.69 20.80 -12.23
CA ILE A 148 15.42 21.15 -13.45
C ILE A 148 14.55 22.01 -14.38
N GLN A 149 13.29 21.62 -14.56
CA GLN A 149 12.37 22.33 -15.43
C GLN A 149 12.02 23.73 -14.89
N LEU A 150 11.81 23.88 -13.57
CA LEU A 150 11.57 25.17 -12.93
C LEU A 150 12.78 26.12 -13.05
N VAL A 151 14.00 25.60 -12.95
CA VAL A 151 15.21 26.42 -13.19
C VAL A 151 15.34 26.79 -14.67
N ARG A 152 15.05 25.86 -15.60
CA ARG A 152 15.03 26.14 -17.04
C ARG A 152 14.02 27.23 -17.41
N CYS A 153 12.82 27.21 -16.79
CA CYS A 153 11.81 28.25 -16.98
C CYS A 153 12.33 29.65 -16.63
N THR A 154 13.23 29.75 -15.64
CA THR A 154 13.81 31.04 -15.24
C THR A 154 15.01 31.46 -16.08
N ASP A 155 15.76 30.49 -16.60
CA ASP A 155 16.91 30.75 -17.48
C ASP A 155 16.47 31.11 -18.91
N ARG A 156 15.41 30.45 -19.40
CA ARG A 156 14.83 30.63 -20.74
C ARG A 156 13.31 30.62 -20.66
N PRO A 157 12.68 31.78 -20.34
CA PRO A 157 11.23 31.87 -20.18
C PRO A 157 10.46 31.40 -21.41
N SER A 158 9.60 30.40 -21.23
CA SER A 158 8.74 29.84 -22.28
C SER A 158 7.43 29.38 -21.66
N TYR A 159 6.31 29.69 -22.32
CA TYR A 159 4.97 29.28 -21.86
C TYR A 159 4.82 27.76 -21.87
N TRP A 160 5.33 27.09 -22.91
CA TRP A 160 5.36 25.63 -22.97
C TRP A 160 6.23 25.02 -21.89
N SER A 161 7.38 25.65 -21.58
CA SER A 161 8.26 25.21 -20.50
C SER A 161 7.57 25.31 -19.14
N ALA A 162 6.84 26.42 -18.90
CA ALA A 162 6.09 26.66 -17.68
C ALA A 162 4.89 25.71 -17.54
N ALA A 163 4.12 25.51 -18.62
CA ALA A 163 3.05 24.52 -18.66
C ALA A 163 3.58 23.09 -18.43
N GLY A 164 4.73 22.75 -19.00
CA GLY A 164 5.41 21.48 -18.72
C GLY A 164 5.84 21.32 -17.26
N ALA A 165 6.31 22.40 -16.60
CA ALA A 165 6.60 22.38 -15.16
C ALA A 165 5.31 22.18 -14.33
N GLY A 166 4.22 22.83 -14.72
CA GLY A 166 2.90 22.64 -14.10
C GLY A 166 2.42 21.20 -14.24
N ALA A 167 2.50 20.64 -15.44
CA ALA A 167 2.13 19.26 -15.73
C ALA A 167 2.98 18.25 -14.94
N LEU A 168 4.30 18.48 -14.82
CA LEU A 168 5.18 17.65 -13.99
C LEU A 168 4.81 17.70 -12.51
N LEU A 169 4.44 18.88 -11.98
CA LEU A 169 3.95 18.98 -10.59
C LEU A 169 2.58 18.30 -10.43
N GLY A 170 1.70 18.37 -11.43
CA GLY A 170 0.45 17.62 -11.46
C GLY A 170 0.71 16.11 -11.38
N LEU A 171 1.57 15.57 -12.25
CA LEU A 171 1.98 14.17 -12.21
C LEU A 171 2.61 13.78 -10.87
N LEU A 172 3.41 14.66 -10.27
CA LEU A 172 4.00 14.43 -8.95
C LEU A 172 2.91 14.31 -7.86
N ILE A 173 1.90 15.17 -7.88
CA ILE A 173 0.73 15.10 -6.98
C ILE A 173 -0.05 13.79 -7.19
N GLU A 174 -0.18 13.33 -8.44
CA GLU A 174 -0.79 12.04 -8.78
C GLU A 174 0.04 10.83 -8.35
N THR A 175 1.34 10.97 -8.08
CA THR A 175 2.10 9.93 -7.37
C THR A 175 1.90 9.99 -5.86
N ARG A 176 1.80 11.22 -5.33
CA ARG A 176 1.79 11.47 -3.89
C ARG A 176 1.16 12.82 -3.56
N SER A 177 -0.03 12.76 -2.98
CA SER A 177 -0.89 13.94 -2.77
C SER A 177 -0.28 15.03 -1.87
N ASN A 178 0.58 14.66 -0.90
CA ASN A 178 1.25 15.63 -0.02
C ASN A 178 2.21 16.57 -0.75
N THR A 179 2.62 16.25 -1.98
CA THR A 179 3.45 17.12 -2.82
C THR A 179 2.70 18.37 -3.30
N LEU A 180 1.39 18.47 -3.03
CA LEU A 180 0.61 19.70 -3.16
C LEU A 180 1.27 20.88 -2.40
N LEU A 181 1.98 20.61 -1.30
CA LEU A 181 2.76 21.60 -0.53
C LEU A 181 3.92 22.23 -1.33
N LEU A 182 4.24 21.72 -2.52
CA LEU A 182 5.24 22.31 -3.43
C LEU A 182 4.63 23.36 -4.36
N VAL A 183 3.31 23.43 -4.52
CA VAL A 183 2.64 24.44 -5.38
C VAL A 183 3.01 25.86 -4.95
N PRO A 184 2.92 26.25 -3.66
CA PRO A 184 3.30 27.60 -3.25
C PRO A 184 4.79 27.91 -3.51
N VAL A 185 5.67 26.91 -3.37
CA VAL A 185 7.12 27.05 -3.61
C VAL A 185 7.40 27.31 -5.09
N ALA A 186 6.76 26.54 -5.99
CA ALA A 186 6.91 26.69 -7.43
C ALA A 186 6.36 28.05 -7.91
N LEU A 187 5.19 28.46 -7.42
CA LEU A 187 4.60 29.76 -7.72
C LEU A 187 5.48 30.91 -7.22
N TRP A 188 5.97 30.83 -5.98
CA TRP A 188 6.88 31.82 -5.40
C TRP A 188 8.16 31.95 -6.25
N TRP A 189 8.78 30.83 -6.62
CA TRP A 189 9.99 30.80 -7.45
C TRP A 189 9.78 31.47 -8.81
N LEU A 190 8.72 31.07 -9.52
CA LEU A 190 8.39 31.65 -10.83
C LEU A 190 8.05 33.13 -10.74
N TYR A 191 7.27 33.55 -9.72
CA TYR A 191 6.90 34.95 -9.53
C TYR A 191 8.14 35.83 -9.31
N HIS A 192 9.03 35.43 -8.42
CA HIS A 192 10.23 36.23 -8.08
C HIS A 192 11.21 36.34 -9.25
N ARG A 193 11.25 35.34 -10.13
CA ARG A 193 12.20 35.29 -11.25
C ARG A 193 11.65 35.84 -12.56
N THR A 194 10.32 35.84 -12.74
CA THR A 194 9.69 36.21 -14.02
C THR A 194 8.59 37.26 -13.91
N ARG A 195 8.32 37.79 -12.70
CA ARG A 195 7.29 38.81 -12.41
C ARG A 195 5.93 38.48 -13.03
N SER A 196 5.40 37.31 -12.67
CA SER A 196 4.07 36.75 -13.02
C SER A 196 3.87 36.18 -14.43
N ARG A 197 4.74 36.49 -15.41
CA ARG A 197 4.55 36.10 -16.83
C ARG A 197 4.34 34.59 -17.04
N LEU A 198 4.93 33.73 -16.21
CA LEU A 198 4.87 32.27 -16.36
C LEU A 198 3.85 31.59 -15.43
N LEU A 199 3.15 32.32 -14.57
CA LEU A 199 2.24 31.71 -13.58
C LEU A 199 1.00 31.10 -14.24
N VAL A 200 0.36 31.83 -15.17
CA VAL A 200 -0.82 31.33 -15.88
C VAL A 200 -0.52 30.04 -16.65
N PRO A 201 0.47 29.96 -17.55
CA PRO A 201 0.76 28.72 -18.26
C PRO A 201 1.14 27.57 -17.33
N PHE A 202 1.86 27.86 -16.22
CA PHE A 202 2.13 26.87 -15.19
C PHE A 202 0.84 26.31 -14.56
N CYS A 203 -0.08 27.18 -14.12
CA CYS A 203 -1.36 26.74 -13.56
C CYS A 203 -2.22 25.99 -14.59
N VAL A 204 -2.20 26.39 -15.87
CA VAL A 204 -2.90 25.65 -16.94
C VAL A 204 -2.34 24.23 -17.06
N GLY A 205 -1.00 24.06 -17.10
CA GLY A 205 -0.38 22.74 -17.16
C GLY A 205 -0.67 21.88 -15.93
N LEU A 206 -0.67 22.50 -14.74
CA LEU A 206 -1.01 21.83 -13.49
C LEU A 206 -2.47 21.33 -13.50
N CYS A 207 -3.42 22.21 -13.81
CA CYS A 207 -4.84 21.87 -13.86
C CYS A 207 -5.16 20.86 -14.96
N ALA A 208 -4.48 20.91 -16.11
CA ALA A 208 -4.70 19.96 -17.19
C ALA A 208 -4.42 18.50 -16.79
N VAL A 209 -3.45 18.28 -15.90
CA VAL A 209 -3.14 16.94 -15.38
C VAL A 209 -4.01 16.58 -14.18
N LEU A 210 -4.25 17.51 -13.25
CA LEU A 210 -4.98 17.24 -12.02
C LEU A 210 -6.50 17.15 -12.19
N ALA A 211 -7.10 17.92 -13.10
CA ALA A 211 -8.54 18.06 -13.17
C ALA A 211 -9.29 16.72 -13.36
N PRO A 212 -8.87 15.79 -14.23
CA PRO A 212 -9.55 14.50 -14.38
C PRO A 212 -9.64 13.71 -13.07
N PHE A 213 -8.56 13.69 -12.28
CA PHE A 213 -8.50 12.99 -11.00
C PHE A 213 -9.35 13.67 -9.93
N LEU A 214 -9.26 14.99 -9.81
CA LEU A 214 -10.06 15.75 -8.85
C LEU A 214 -11.56 15.59 -9.14
N ILE A 215 -11.97 15.65 -10.41
CA ILE A 215 -13.36 15.45 -10.83
C ILE A 215 -13.82 14.03 -10.49
N HIS A 216 -13.02 13.02 -10.85
CA HIS A 216 -13.34 11.63 -10.55
C HIS A 216 -13.53 11.39 -9.04
N ASN A 217 -12.58 11.83 -8.21
CA ASN A 217 -12.68 11.64 -6.76
C ASN A 217 -13.89 12.37 -6.16
N SER A 218 -14.20 13.57 -6.64
CA SER A 218 -15.39 14.30 -6.22
C SER A 218 -16.68 13.53 -6.53
N LEU A 219 -16.74 12.84 -7.68
CA LEU A 219 -17.90 12.05 -8.09
C LEU A 219 -18.01 10.71 -7.34
N VAL A 220 -16.89 10.02 -7.10
CA VAL A 220 -16.87 8.67 -6.51
C VAL A 220 -16.80 8.69 -4.98
N GLN A 221 -15.95 9.54 -4.42
CA GLN A 221 -15.69 9.57 -2.97
C GLN A 221 -16.33 10.75 -2.25
N GLY A 222 -16.88 11.74 -2.99
CA GLY A 222 -17.45 12.96 -2.43
C GLY A 222 -16.42 14.02 -2.00
N THR A 223 -15.13 13.80 -2.24
CA THR A 223 -14.04 14.75 -1.94
C THR A 223 -13.06 14.83 -3.11
N PRO A 224 -12.53 16.02 -3.46
CA PRO A 224 -11.60 16.15 -4.59
C PRO A 224 -10.24 15.50 -4.30
N LEU A 225 -9.83 15.49 -3.04
CA LEU A 225 -8.63 14.79 -2.57
C LEU A 225 -9.01 13.41 -1.99
N PRO A 226 -8.09 12.43 -2.03
CA PRO A 226 -8.32 11.12 -1.43
C PRO A 226 -8.66 11.22 0.07
N SER A 227 -9.71 10.51 0.49
CA SER A 227 -10.14 10.44 1.90
C SER A 227 -9.05 9.90 2.83
N GLN A 228 -8.11 9.12 2.30
CA GLN A 228 -6.93 8.61 3.00
C GLN A 228 -6.00 9.70 3.55
N GLY A 229 -6.04 10.91 2.97
CA GLY A 229 -5.29 12.05 3.51
C GLY A 229 -5.74 12.38 4.93
N ALA A 230 -7.06 12.36 5.19
CA ALA A 230 -7.60 12.63 6.51
C ALA A 230 -7.31 11.50 7.50
N TRP A 231 -7.40 10.24 7.05
CA TRP A 231 -6.97 9.08 7.84
C TRP A 231 -5.49 9.21 8.26
N SER A 232 -4.61 9.51 7.31
CA SER A 232 -3.17 9.69 7.56
C SER A 232 -2.90 10.88 8.49
N PHE A 233 -3.69 11.95 8.38
CA PHE A 233 -3.62 13.10 9.29
C PHE A 233 -3.98 12.68 10.71
N TYR A 234 -5.08 11.96 10.90
CA TYR A 234 -5.51 11.49 12.22
C TYR A 234 -4.49 10.51 12.84
N MET A 235 -3.97 9.54 12.06
CA MET A 235 -2.91 8.65 12.53
C MET A 235 -1.68 9.42 13.03
N GLY A 236 -1.36 10.56 12.42
CA GLY A 236 -0.28 11.42 12.88
C GLY A 236 -0.65 12.31 14.06
N ASN A 237 -1.93 12.57 14.32
CA ASN A 237 -2.39 13.63 15.22
C ASN A 237 -3.61 13.17 16.02
N ASN A 238 -3.38 12.28 16.98
CA ASN A 238 -4.38 11.86 17.96
C ASN A 238 -3.69 11.60 19.31
N PRO A 239 -4.44 11.43 20.42
CA PRO A 239 -3.85 11.24 21.75
C PRO A 239 -2.90 10.03 21.90
N ALA A 240 -3.05 9.00 21.07
CA ALA A 240 -2.18 7.82 21.06
C ALA A 240 -1.02 7.92 20.06
N ALA A 241 -0.99 8.96 19.23
CA ALA A 241 0.04 9.13 18.22
C ALA A 241 1.41 9.41 18.85
N ASP A 242 2.44 8.75 18.33
CA ASP A 242 3.83 8.89 18.80
C ASP A 242 4.74 9.61 17.78
N GLY A 243 4.15 10.04 16.65
CA GLY A 243 4.84 10.72 15.56
C GLY A 243 5.28 9.81 14.41
N THR A 244 5.10 8.49 14.55
CA THR A 244 5.39 7.47 13.54
C THR A 244 4.08 6.87 12.98
N PRO A 245 4.13 6.01 11.94
CA PRO A 245 3.03 5.12 11.58
C PRO A 245 2.79 4.03 12.65
N TYR A 246 2.43 4.43 13.88
CA TYR A 246 2.41 3.55 15.06
C TYR A 246 1.35 2.44 15.02
N ALA A 247 0.29 2.64 14.23
CA ALA A 247 -0.77 1.65 14.10
C ALA A 247 -0.23 0.41 13.37
N ARG A 248 -0.10 -0.69 14.10
CA ARG A 248 0.41 -1.95 13.55
C ARG A 248 -0.67 -2.64 12.74
N GLN A 249 -0.29 -3.34 11.67
CA GLN A 249 -1.25 -4.20 10.97
C GLN A 249 -1.82 -5.24 11.93
N GLY A 250 -3.11 -5.54 11.79
CA GLY A 250 -3.86 -6.38 12.72
C GLY A 250 -4.83 -5.54 13.56
N ILE A 251 -4.87 -5.82 14.86
CA ILE A 251 -5.89 -5.28 15.76
C ILE A 251 -5.85 -3.75 15.93
N ASP A 252 -4.67 -3.15 15.91
CA ASP A 252 -4.53 -1.69 16.05
C ASP A 252 -5.17 -0.98 14.85
N TRP A 253 -5.02 -1.54 13.64
CA TRP A 253 -5.68 -1.07 12.43
C TRP A 253 -7.20 -1.25 12.49
N GLN A 254 -7.68 -2.42 12.94
CA GLN A 254 -9.09 -2.69 13.17
C GLN A 254 -9.72 -1.62 14.08
N ARG A 255 -9.08 -1.32 15.21
CA ARG A 255 -9.60 -0.35 16.19
C ARG A 255 -9.77 1.04 15.58
N LEU A 256 -8.84 1.46 14.73
CA LEU A 256 -8.92 2.76 14.04
C LEU A 256 -10.00 2.78 12.96
N GLU A 257 -10.18 1.69 12.21
CA GLU A 257 -11.21 1.58 11.16
C GLU A 257 -12.63 1.59 11.72
N ILE A 258 -12.82 1.09 12.94
CA ILE A 258 -14.14 0.98 13.58
C ILE A 258 -14.65 2.36 14.06
N LEU A 259 -13.77 3.30 14.42
CA LEU A 259 -14.13 4.60 15.02
C LEU A 259 -15.28 5.36 14.33
N PRO A 260 -15.25 5.62 13.01
CA PRO A 260 -16.33 6.37 12.35
C PRO A 260 -17.64 5.60 12.33
N TYR A 261 -17.61 4.26 12.33
CA TYR A 261 -18.81 3.44 12.36
C TYR A 261 -19.45 3.46 13.76
N GLN A 262 -18.65 3.44 14.83
CA GLN A 262 -19.15 3.61 16.20
C GLN A 262 -19.76 5.00 16.45
N ALA A 263 -19.25 6.02 15.76
CA ALA A 263 -19.77 7.37 15.82
C ALA A 263 -20.98 7.61 14.88
N ASP A 264 -21.47 6.59 14.18
CA ASP A 264 -22.55 6.69 13.17
C ASP A 264 -22.26 7.75 12.07
N THR A 265 -20.98 7.89 11.71
CA THR A 265 -20.46 8.87 10.74
C THR A 265 -19.72 8.20 9.57
N ALA A 266 -20.07 6.95 9.25
CA ALA A 266 -19.36 6.15 8.25
C ALA A 266 -20.13 5.86 6.95
N ALA A 267 -21.26 6.55 6.72
CA ALA A 267 -22.15 6.31 5.58
C ALA A 267 -21.45 6.38 4.21
N SER A 268 -20.46 7.26 4.05
CA SER A 268 -19.63 7.34 2.86
C SER A 268 -18.13 7.49 3.18
N SER A 269 -17.28 7.27 2.18
CA SER A 269 -15.85 7.55 2.28
C SER A 269 -15.56 9.01 2.61
N ALA A 270 -16.42 9.94 2.16
CA ALA A 270 -16.35 11.36 2.50
C ALA A 270 -16.60 11.59 4.00
N ASP A 271 -17.62 10.92 4.55
CA ASP A 271 -17.99 11.05 5.97
C ASP A 271 -16.87 10.53 6.86
N ARG A 272 -16.31 9.36 6.54
CA ARG A 272 -15.14 8.82 7.25
C ARG A 272 -13.96 9.79 7.18
N GLY A 273 -13.68 10.35 6.01
CA GLY A 273 -12.63 11.37 5.85
C GLY A 273 -12.88 12.61 6.71
N ARG A 274 -14.11 13.12 6.77
CA ARG A 274 -14.48 14.25 7.63
C ARG A 274 -14.28 13.93 9.10
N PHE A 275 -14.71 12.74 9.54
CA PHE A 275 -14.54 12.28 10.91
C PHE A 275 -13.07 12.28 11.36
N TYR A 276 -12.16 11.69 10.56
CA TYR A 276 -10.75 11.66 10.91
C TYR A 276 -10.12 13.05 10.94
N LEU A 277 -10.49 13.91 9.98
CA LEU A 277 -9.99 15.28 9.95
C LEU A 277 -10.46 16.06 11.19
N SER A 278 -11.75 15.99 11.53
CA SER A 278 -12.28 16.67 12.72
C SER A 278 -11.64 16.13 13.99
N ALA A 279 -11.59 14.81 14.18
CA ALA A 279 -11.00 14.20 15.37
C ALA A 279 -9.52 14.58 15.57
N GLY A 280 -8.75 14.72 14.48
CA GLY A 280 -7.36 15.18 14.57
C GLY A 280 -7.23 16.67 14.89
N LEU A 281 -8.14 17.50 14.37
CA LEU A 281 -8.21 18.92 14.71
C LEU A 281 -8.66 19.14 16.16
N ASP A 282 -9.64 18.37 16.63
CA ASP A 282 -10.13 18.39 18.01
C ASP A 282 -8.99 18.07 18.98
N PHE A 283 -8.17 17.06 18.70
CA PHE A 283 -6.96 16.79 19.49
C PHE A 283 -6.01 17.99 19.58
N ILE A 284 -5.79 18.71 18.46
CA ILE A 284 -4.91 19.89 18.44
C ILE A 284 -5.49 21.04 19.26
N VAL A 285 -6.81 21.25 19.19
CA VAL A 285 -7.51 22.33 19.88
C VAL A 285 -7.68 22.03 21.38
N ASP A 286 -8.08 20.81 21.72
CA ASP A 286 -8.39 20.39 23.09
C ASP A 286 -7.13 20.10 23.90
N GLN A 287 -6.05 19.63 23.27
CA GLN A 287 -4.80 19.24 23.92
C GLN A 287 -3.56 19.89 23.28
N PRO A 288 -3.47 21.24 23.24
CA PRO A 288 -2.42 21.94 22.49
C PRO A 288 -1.01 21.65 23.02
N LEU A 289 -0.85 21.45 24.33
CA LEU A 289 0.46 21.12 24.91
C LEU A 289 0.92 19.71 24.51
N ALA A 290 0.01 18.73 24.51
CA ALA A 290 0.30 17.37 24.06
C ALA A 290 0.65 17.37 22.56
N TYR A 291 -0.09 18.13 21.76
CA TYR A 291 0.24 18.32 20.34
C TYR A 291 1.61 18.98 20.13
N LEU A 292 1.98 20.02 20.89
CA LEU A 292 3.30 20.64 20.78
C LEU A 292 4.44 19.67 21.15
N GLN A 293 4.24 18.83 22.16
CA GLN A 293 5.18 17.76 22.51
C GLN A 293 5.32 16.74 21.38
N LEU A 294 4.19 16.32 20.80
CA LEU A 294 4.15 15.42 19.65
C LEU A 294 4.85 16.04 18.44
N LEU A 295 4.61 17.32 18.16
CA LEU A 295 5.23 18.06 17.06
C LEU A 295 6.76 18.14 17.23
N TYR A 296 7.23 18.41 18.46
CA TYR A 296 8.67 18.38 18.77
C TYR A 296 9.25 16.97 18.61
N ARG A 297 8.52 15.93 19.03
CA ARG A 297 8.92 14.53 18.82
C ARG A 297 9.05 14.21 17.33
N LYS A 298 8.05 14.56 16.50
CA LYS A 298 8.11 14.42 15.03
C LYS A 298 9.30 15.17 14.42
N PHE A 299 9.56 16.39 14.89
CA PHE A 299 10.72 17.16 14.46
C PHE A 299 12.03 16.40 14.76
N ARG A 300 12.19 15.85 15.96
CA ARG A 300 13.35 15.01 16.29
C ARG A 300 13.43 13.77 15.41
N LEU A 301 12.32 13.04 15.24
CA LEU A 301 12.25 11.85 14.40
C LEU A 301 12.65 12.15 12.95
N PHE A 302 12.25 13.29 12.41
CA PHE A 302 12.56 13.67 11.02
C PHE A 302 14.08 13.78 10.80
N TRP A 303 14.80 14.36 11.77
CA TRP A 303 16.25 14.53 11.74
C TRP A 303 17.03 13.36 12.33
N HIS A 304 16.36 12.33 12.85
CA HIS A 304 17.01 11.20 13.50
C HIS A 304 17.62 10.21 12.50
N ALA A 305 18.77 9.64 12.87
CA ALA A 305 19.58 8.72 12.08
C ALA A 305 18.91 7.37 11.84
N PHE A 306 18.07 6.92 12.76
CA PHE A 306 17.31 5.68 12.64
C PHE A 306 16.29 5.78 11.48
N GLU A 307 16.32 4.79 10.58
CA GLU A 307 15.42 4.70 9.44
C GLU A 307 14.14 3.96 9.85
N ILE A 308 13.15 4.70 10.34
CA ILE A 308 11.87 4.14 10.80
C ILE A 308 11.15 3.44 9.62
N PRO A 309 10.91 2.12 9.68
CA PRO A 309 10.33 1.38 8.57
C PRO A 309 8.82 1.65 8.41
N VAL A 310 8.34 1.55 7.17
CA VAL A 310 6.91 1.48 6.85
C VAL A 310 6.75 0.72 5.53
N SER A 311 5.80 -0.20 5.47
CA SER A 311 5.47 -1.00 4.27
C SER A 311 6.59 -1.85 3.67
N VAL A 312 7.82 -1.75 4.20
CA VAL A 312 9.03 -2.46 3.78
C VAL A 312 9.81 -2.88 5.02
N ASP A 313 10.21 -4.15 5.06
CA ASP A 313 11.03 -4.71 6.13
C ASP A 313 12.51 -4.37 5.90
N ILE A 314 12.90 -3.14 6.27
CA ILE A 314 14.25 -2.60 6.07
C ILE A 314 15.30 -3.53 6.67
N HIS A 315 15.10 -3.95 7.93
CA HIS A 315 16.03 -4.80 8.66
C HIS A 315 16.18 -6.19 8.05
N PHE A 316 15.11 -6.75 7.48
CA PHE A 316 15.22 -7.97 6.69
C PHE A 316 16.14 -7.78 5.49
N TYR A 317 15.96 -6.72 4.70
CA TYR A 317 16.82 -6.50 3.53
C TYR A 317 18.27 -6.16 3.90
N GLU A 318 18.49 -5.45 5.00
CA GLU A 318 19.83 -5.20 5.54
C GLU A 318 20.57 -6.51 5.86
N ALA A 319 19.86 -7.51 6.39
CA ALA A 319 20.42 -8.82 6.67
C ALA A 319 20.69 -9.67 5.40
N HIS A 320 20.05 -9.36 4.28
CA HIS A 320 20.16 -10.11 3.02
C HIS A 320 21.01 -9.42 1.94
N SER A 321 21.51 -8.21 2.19
CA SER A 321 22.28 -7.41 1.24
C SER A 321 23.54 -6.87 1.89
N ARG A 322 24.70 -7.13 1.29
CA ARG A 322 25.99 -6.62 1.77
C ARG A 322 26.16 -5.14 1.45
N LEU A 323 25.40 -4.63 0.49
CA LEU A 323 25.40 -3.22 0.13
C LEU A 323 24.84 -2.32 1.25
N SER A 324 24.10 -2.88 2.20
CA SER A 324 23.69 -2.16 3.41
C SER A 324 24.88 -1.66 4.23
N TYR A 325 26.00 -2.41 4.25
CA TYR A 325 27.25 -2.00 4.90
C TYR A 325 27.99 -0.88 4.16
N LEU A 326 27.68 -0.64 2.87
CA LEU A 326 28.24 0.46 2.08
C LEU A 326 27.55 1.81 2.35
N ASN A 327 26.67 1.89 3.35
CA ASN A 327 25.95 3.11 3.74
C ASN A 327 26.84 4.17 4.41
N LEU A 328 27.98 4.49 3.78
CA LEU A 328 28.97 5.49 4.20
C LEU A 328 28.35 6.89 4.38
N PHE A 329 27.23 7.16 3.70
CA PHE A 329 26.46 8.39 3.78
C PHE A 329 25.05 8.16 4.33
N GLY A 330 24.92 7.31 5.35
CA GLY A 330 23.64 7.13 6.04
C GLY A 330 23.02 8.45 6.52
N PHE A 331 21.71 8.45 6.76
CA PHE A 331 21.00 9.70 7.06
C PHE A 331 21.52 10.38 8.32
N GLY A 332 22.01 9.62 9.31
CA GLY A 332 22.70 10.15 10.48
C GLY A 332 23.97 10.97 10.20
N ILE A 333 24.53 10.90 9.00
CA ILE A 333 25.65 11.74 8.54
C ILE A 333 25.13 12.86 7.63
N VAL A 334 24.24 12.53 6.69
CA VAL A 334 23.69 13.48 5.73
C VAL A 334 22.90 14.59 6.42
N ALA A 335 22.02 14.26 7.38
CA ALA A 335 21.19 15.24 8.07
C ALA A 335 22.01 16.30 8.84
N PRO A 336 22.98 15.92 9.70
CA PRO A 336 23.80 16.89 10.41
C PRO A 336 24.62 17.80 9.48
N LEU A 337 25.22 17.24 8.43
CA LEU A 337 25.93 18.02 7.42
C LEU A 337 24.99 18.94 6.64
N ALA A 338 23.79 18.48 6.32
CA ALA A 338 22.79 19.29 5.63
C ALA A 338 22.36 20.49 6.49
N LEU A 339 22.12 20.30 7.80
CA LEU A 339 21.82 21.39 8.73
C LEU A 339 22.92 22.45 8.76
N VAL A 340 24.18 22.02 8.79
CA VAL A 340 25.33 22.93 8.68
C VAL A 340 25.29 23.71 7.36
N GLY A 341 25.06 23.02 6.23
CA GLY A 341 24.98 23.63 4.91
C GLY A 341 23.81 24.61 4.76
N LEU A 342 22.66 24.29 5.35
CA LEU A 342 21.47 25.14 5.39
C LEU A 342 21.72 26.42 6.20
N VAL A 343 22.35 26.32 7.37
CA VAL A 343 22.70 27.49 8.19
C VAL A 343 23.75 28.35 7.48
N TRP A 344 24.77 27.72 6.90
CA TRP A 344 25.85 28.43 6.22
C TRP A 344 25.36 29.28 5.04
N ASN A 345 24.40 28.76 4.29
CA ASN A 345 23.87 29.43 3.10
C ASN A 345 22.64 30.30 3.39
N TRP A 346 22.24 30.46 4.65
CA TRP A 346 21.00 31.16 5.02
C TRP A 346 20.94 32.61 4.52
N ASN A 347 22.03 33.36 4.60
CA ASN A 347 22.09 34.74 4.09
C ASN A 347 21.90 34.84 2.57
N ARG A 348 22.00 33.72 1.85
CA ARG A 348 21.77 33.60 0.40
C ARG A 348 20.51 32.80 0.08
N TRP A 349 19.57 32.67 1.02
CA TRP A 349 18.38 31.82 0.86
C TRP A 349 17.59 32.15 -0.42
N HIS A 350 17.48 33.41 -0.84
CA HIS A 350 16.81 33.78 -2.09
C HIS A 350 17.45 33.15 -3.35
N GLN A 351 18.77 32.88 -3.32
CA GLN A 351 19.47 32.23 -4.43
C GLN A 351 19.13 30.74 -4.51
N TYR A 352 18.99 30.10 -3.35
CA TYR A 352 18.72 28.67 -3.21
C TYR A 352 17.27 28.36 -2.79
N GLY A 353 16.38 29.35 -2.89
CA GLY A 353 15.06 29.30 -2.26
C GLY A 353 14.19 28.16 -2.76
N LEU A 354 14.42 27.71 -4.00
CA LEU A 354 13.80 26.51 -4.55
C LEU A 354 14.20 25.25 -3.76
N LEU A 355 15.49 25.08 -3.45
CA LEU A 355 16.00 23.92 -2.69
C LEU A 355 15.54 23.96 -1.24
N TYR A 356 15.57 25.14 -0.60
CA TYR A 356 15.02 25.33 0.76
C TYR A 356 13.52 25.03 0.80
N GLY A 357 12.76 25.56 -0.17
CA GLY A 357 11.31 25.38 -0.22
C GLY A 357 10.92 23.92 -0.37
N PHE A 358 11.59 23.16 -1.26
CA PHE A 358 11.33 21.72 -1.41
C PHE A 358 11.67 20.94 -0.12
N GLY A 359 12.84 21.17 0.47
CA GLY A 359 13.22 20.52 1.74
C GLY A 359 12.26 20.86 2.88
N LEU A 360 11.84 22.12 2.98
CA LEU A 360 10.90 22.60 3.99
C LEU A 360 9.49 22.03 3.80
N SER A 361 8.98 21.96 2.56
CA SER A 361 7.66 21.38 2.28
C SER A 361 7.56 19.92 2.73
N TYR A 362 8.62 19.13 2.57
CA TYR A 362 8.64 17.75 3.06
C TYR A 362 8.83 17.64 4.58
N LEU A 363 9.57 18.55 5.21
CA LEU A 363 9.59 18.66 6.67
C LEU A 363 8.17 18.97 7.20
N VAL A 364 7.52 20.00 6.64
CA VAL A 364 6.14 20.36 7.00
C VAL A 364 5.19 19.19 6.78
N SER A 365 5.32 18.46 5.65
CA SER A 365 4.55 17.24 5.43
C SER A 365 4.79 16.19 6.52
N GLY A 366 6.03 15.92 6.91
CA GLY A 366 6.33 14.95 7.98
C GLY A 366 5.73 15.35 9.33
N LEU A 367 5.75 16.66 9.63
CA LEU A 367 5.17 17.21 10.86
C LEU A 367 3.63 17.16 10.87
N LEU A 368 3.00 17.45 9.74
CA LEU A 368 1.53 17.40 9.58
C LEU A 368 0.99 15.96 9.64
N PHE A 369 1.75 14.97 9.21
CA PHE A 369 1.32 13.57 9.15
C PHE A 369 2.16 12.71 10.09
N THR A 370 2.81 11.67 9.56
CA THR A 370 3.71 10.77 10.28
C THR A 370 5.11 10.85 9.70
N VAL A 371 6.09 10.53 10.53
CA VAL A 371 7.51 10.51 10.15
C VAL A 371 7.99 9.07 10.01
N CYS A 372 8.48 8.73 8.82
CA CYS A 372 9.18 7.48 8.58
C CYS A 372 10.22 7.64 7.44
N ALA A 373 11.09 6.65 7.27
CA ALA A 373 12.17 6.66 6.28
C ALA A 373 11.66 6.93 4.86
N ARG A 374 10.67 6.13 4.42
CA ARG A 374 10.06 6.27 3.07
C ARG A 374 9.45 7.64 2.85
N TYR A 375 8.80 8.20 3.87
CA TYR A 375 8.09 9.47 3.72
C TYR A 375 9.00 10.68 3.74
N ARG A 376 10.13 10.58 4.45
CA ARG A 376 11.22 11.56 4.44
C ARG A 376 12.06 11.52 3.17
N LEU A 377 12.12 10.38 2.49
CA LEU A 377 13.05 10.14 1.38
C LEU A 377 13.07 11.23 0.29
N PRO A 378 11.94 11.80 -0.16
CA PRO A 378 11.93 12.89 -1.14
C PRO A 378 12.60 14.20 -0.67
N ALA A 379 12.76 14.42 0.64
CA ALA A 379 13.52 15.56 1.16
C ALA A 379 15.04 15.38 0.99
N VAL A 380 15.50 14.13 0.97
CA VAL A 380 16.93 13.78 1.06
C VAL A 380 17.77 14.31 -0.10
N PRO A 381 17.35 14.30 -1.38
CA PRO A 381 18.12 14.90 -2.47
C PRO A 381 18.53 16.34 -2.19
N PHE A 382 17.63 17.15 -1.64
CA PHE A 382 17.90 18.56 -1.32
C PHE A 382 18.84 18.69 -0.13
N LEU A 383 18.67 17.86 0.89
CA LEU A 383 19.58 17.80 2.05
C LEU A 383 20.99 17.36 1.63
N MET A 384 21.14 16.41 0.71
CA MET A 384 22.43 15.97 0.18
C MET A 384 23.19 17.10 -0.54
N ILE A 385 22.50 18.00 -1.24
CA ILE A 385 23.14 19.17 -1.86
C ILE A 385 23.77 20.05 -0.78
N PHE A 386 23.01 20.37 0.28
CA PHE A 386 23.52 21.19 1.38
C PHE A 386 24.60 20.47 2.19
N ALA A 387 24.49 19.16 2.39
CA ALA A 387 25.50 18.35 3.05
C ALA A 387 26.84 18.35 2.28
N ALA A 388 26.79 18.15 0.97
CA ALA A 388 27.96 18.24 0.10
C ALA A 388 28.60 19.64 0.13
N GLU A 389 27.77 20.69 0.13
CA GLU A 389 28.26 22.06 0.24
C GLU A 389 28.90 22.36 1.60
N ALA A 390 28.35 21.81 2.69
CA ALA A 390 28.95 21.92 4.02
C ALA A 390 30.35 21.30 4.07
N LEU A 391 30.55 20.13 3.47
CA LEU A 391 31.86 19.49 3.36
C LEU A 391 32.85 20.35 2.57
N ARG A 392 32.43 20.90 1.42
CA ARG A 392 33.27 21.78 0.60
C ARG A 392 33.69 23.04 1.37
N GLN A 393 32.73 23.68 2.04
CA GLN A 393 32.96 24.91 2.79
C GLN A 393 33.83 24.66 4.03
N GLY A 394 33.62 23.55 4.74
CA GLY A 394 34.48 23.12 5.84
C GLY A 394 35.94 22.92 5.39
N ALA A 395 36.15 22.22 4.26
CA ALA A 395 37.48 22.01 3.70
C ALA A 395 38.16 23.34 3.28
N LEU A 396 37.41 24.26 2.68
CA LEU A 396 37.94 25.59 2.33
C LEU A 396 38.26 26.44 3.55
N SER A 397 37.37 26.48 4.55
CA SER A 397 37.58 27.21 5.81
C SER A 397 38.85 26.75 6.52
N LEU A 398 39.14 25.45 6.53
CA LEU A 398 40.38 24.89 7.06
C LEU A 398 41.60 25.29 6.21
N LYS A 399 41.52 25.16 4.89
CA LYS A 399 42.61 25.53 3.97
C LYS A 399 42.96 27.02 4.06
N GLU A 400 41.96 27.88 4.21
CA GLU A 400 42.10 29.34 4.33
C GLU A 400 42.37 29.80 5.77
N HIS A 401 42.58 28.89 6.72
CA HIS A 401 42.88 29.18 8.12
C HIS A 401 41.83 30.07 8.82
N GLN A 402 40.56 29.93 8.44
CA GLN A 402 39.43 30.68 8.99
C GLN A 402 38.92 30.06 10.31
N TRP A 403 39.79 29.99 11.31
CA TRP A 403 39.56 29.22 12.55
C TRP A 403 38.25 29.53 13.28
N ARG A 404 37.85 30.82 13.35
CA ARG A 404 36.59 31.21 13.99
C ARG A 404 35.37 30.61 13.28
N ARG A 405 35.38 30.59 11.94
CA ARG A 405 34.30 29.99 11.15
C ARG A 405 34.31 28.48 11.27
N SER A 406 35.49 27.86 11.21
CA SER A 406 35.63 26.42 11.43
C SER A 406 35.12 25.99 12.81
N ALA A 407 35.43 26.75 13.86
CA ALA A 407 34.94 26.46 15.21
C ALA A 407 33.40 26.55 15.31
N ALA A 408 32.80 27.59 14.74
CA ALA A 408 31.33 27.73 14.70
C ALA A 408 30.66 26.58 13.94
N LEU A 409 31.21 26.18 12.79
CA LEU A 409 30.74 25.05 12.00
C LEU A 409 30.80 23.73 12.78
N THR A 410 31.91 23.46 13.46
CA THR A 410 32.07 22.27 14.30
C THR A 410 31.05 22.24 15.43
N LEU A 411 30.73 23.38 16.02
CA LEU A 411 29.75 23.48 17.11
C LEU A 411 28.33 23.20 16.59
N ILE A 412 27.96 23.75 15.43
CA ILE A 412 26.68 23.44 14.76
C ILE A 412 26.62 21.96 14.40
N LEU A 413 27.70 21.39 13.85
CA LEU A 413 27.78 19.97 13.52
C LEU A 413 27.61 19.10 14.76
N GLY A 414 28.25 19.44 15.89
CA GLY A 414 28.10 18.73 17.16
C GLY A 414 26.67 18.76 17.68
N ALA A 415 26.01 19.92 17.64
CA ALA A 415 24.60 20.04 18.01
C ALA A 415 23.68 19.23 17.07
N ALA A 416 23.96 19.25 15.77
CA ALA A 416 23.19 18.51 14.78
C ALA A 416 23.39 16.99 14.89
N LEU A 417 24.61 16.53 15.22
CA LEU A 417 24.89 15.13 15.55
C LEU A 417 24.13 14.71 16.81
N ALA A 418 24.13 15.54 17.86
CA ALA A 418 23.35 15.25 19.06
C ALA A 418 21.84 15.16 18.77
N LEU A 419 21.31 16.05 17.93
CA LEU A 419 19.91 16.01 17.48
C LEU A 419 19.60 14.70 16.74
N GLY A 420 20.49 14.28 15.84
CA GLY A 420 20.28 13.13 14.96
C GLY A 420 20.54 11.76 15.59
N HIS A 421 21.26 11.66 16.70
CA HIS A 421 21.70 10.37 17.27
C HIS A 421 21.28 10.13 18.72
N THR A 422 20.48 11.03 19.31
CA THR A 422 20.04 10.87 20.71
C THR A 422 18.53 11.00 20.84
N GLY A 423 17.98 10.51 21.95
CA GLY A 423 16.60 10.78 22.38
C GLY A 423 15.50 10.08 21.58
N VAL A 424 15.86 9.13 20.71
CA VAL A 424 14.91 8.20 20.06
C VAL A 424 15.41 6.79 20.34
N ASP A 425 14.55 5.97 20.92
CA ASP A 425 14.78 4.55 21.13
C ASP A 425 14.18 3.77 19.96
N PRO A 426 14.99 3.09 19.11
CA PRO A 426 14.50 2.29 17.99
C PRO A 426 13.38 1.33 18.36
N ALA A 427 13.44 0.69 19.54
CA ALA A 427 12.44 -0.28 19.97
C ALA A 427 11.05 0.34 20.22
N GLN A 428 10.97 1.65 20.43
CA GLN A 428 9.72 2.38 20.66
C GLN A 428 9.11 2.94 19.39
N VAL A 429 9.87 3.00 18.29
CA VAL A 429 9.46 3.64 17.03
C VAL A 429 9.42 2.67 15.86
N ASP A 430 10.05 1.50 15.99
CA ASP A 430 9.89 0.40 15.05
C ASP A 430 8.63 -0.40 15.39
N HIS A 431 7.53 0.01 14.77
CA HIS A 431 6.25 -0.69 14.87
C HIS A 431 6.09 -1.77 13.80
N LEU A 432 7.07 -1.96 12.91
CA LEU A 432 6.98 -2.97 11.87
C LEU A 432 7.18 -4.36 12.48
N ARG A 433 6.16 -5.21 12.34
CA ARG A 433 6.15 -6.55 12.93
C ARG A 433 6.85 -7.55 12.01
N SER A 434 8.14 -7.35 11.72
CA SER A 434 8.90 -8.10 10.71
C SER A 434 8.75 -9.63 10.84
N ALA A 435 8.83 -10.20 12.04
CA ALA A 435 8.66 -11.63 12.24
C ALA A 435 7.23 -12.13 11.93
N TRP A 436 6.21 -11.35 12.31
CA TRP A 436 4.82 -11.65 11.98
C TRP A 436 4.55 -11.52 10.48
N LEU A 437 5.08 -10.48 9.81
CA LEU A 437 4.96 -10.30 8.36
C LEU A 437 5.61 -11.45 7.58
N ARG A 438 6.79 -11.93 8.00
CA ARG A 438 7.40 -13.13 7.43
C ARG A 438 6.49 -14.36 7.57
N GLY A 439 5.88 -14.53 8.74
CA GLY A 439 4.91 -15.60 8.99
C GLY A 439 3.71 -15.51 8.05
N GLN A 440 3.16 -14.30 7.84
CA GLN A 440 2.04 -14.07 6.93
C GLN A 440 2.40 -14.40 5.48
N VAL A 441 3.60 -14.04 5.04
CA VAL A 441 4.08 -14.41 3.70
C VAL A 441 4.26 -15.93 3.56
N HIS A 442 4.83 -16.60 4.55
CA HIS A 442 4.94 -18.05 4.55
C HIS A 442 3.57 -18.74 4.55
N MET A 443 2.60 -18.21 5.29
CA MET A 443 1.21 -18.68 5.30
C MET A 443 0.57 -18.57 3.92
N ARG A 444 0.72 -17.42 3.25
CA ARG A 444 0.22 -17.22 1.88
C ARG A 444 0.86 -18.18 0.87
N ASN A 445 2.15 -18.46 1.05
CA ASN A 445 2.89 -19.43 0.24
C ASN A 445 2.63 -20.89 0.65
N GLN A 446 1.66 -21.16 1.52
CA GLN A 446 1.31 -22.49 2.04
C GLN A 446 2.48 -23.23 2.72
N ALA A 447 3.50 -22.49 3.16
CA ALA A 447 4.66 -23.03 3.86
C ALA A 447 4.42 -23.01 5.38
N TYR A 448 3.44 -23.80 5.84
CA TYR A 448 2.91 -23.78 7.21
C TYR A 448 4.00 -23.98 8.29
N ASP A 449 4.91 -24.93 8.11
CA ASP A 449 6.06 -25.14 9.02
C ASP A 449 6.93 -23.88 9.21
N ARG A 450 7.14 -23.12 8.11
CA ARG A 450 7.95 -21.89 8.15
C ARG A 450 7.14 -20.73 8.75
N ALA A 451 5.84 -20.70 8.49
CA ALA A 451 4.93 -19.73 9.09
C ALA A 451 4.87 -19.89 10.61
N GLU A 452 4.68 -21.12 11.11
CA GLU A 452 4.69 -21.44 12.54
C GLU A 452 5.98 -20.96 13.20
N LYS A 453 7.15 -21.31 12.63
CA LYS A 453 8.46 -20.87 13.17
C LYS A 453 8.60 -19.35 13.21
N ALA A 454 8.17 -18.65 12.17
CA ALA A 454 8.24 -17.19 12.12
C ALA A 454 7.32 -16.53 13.17
N TYR A 455 6.12 -17.07 13.38
CA TYR A 455 5.21 -16.59 14.42
C TYR A 455 5.71 -16.90 15.83
N LEU A 456 6.25 -18.10 16.08
CA LEU A 456 6.88 -18.43 17.36
C LEU A 456 8.10 -17.53 17.64
N GLN A 457 8.86 -17.16 16.60
CA GLN A 457 9.93 -16.16 16.72
C GLN A 457 9.36 -14.78 17.11
N ALA A 458 8.24 -14.36 16.52
CA ALA A 458 7.59 -13.09 16.86
C ALA A 458 7.17 -13.05 18.35
N LEU A 459 6.72 -14.18 18.91
CA LEU A 459 6.34 -14.28 20.33
C LEU A 459 7.53 -14.18 21.30
N GLN A 460 8.78 -14.26 20.84
CA GLN A 460 9.96 -14.05 21.69
C GLN A 460 10.05 -12.61 22.22
N ALA A 461 9.50 -11.64 21.47
CA ALA A 461 9.42 -10.24 21.91
C ALA A 461 8.30 -10.01 22.95
N GLY A 462 7.35 -10.94 23.06
CA GLY A 462 6.23 -10.86 24.00
C GLY A 462 4.95 -11.51 23.44
N PRO A 463 3.97 -11.78 24.31
CA PRO A 463 2.66 -12.28 23.89
C PRO A 463 1.92 -11.24 23.05
N ASP A 464 1.37 -11.66 21.90
CA ASP A 464 0.69 -10.78 20.96
C ASP A 464 -0.54 -11.46 20.34
N ALA A 465 -1.68 -10.77 20.40
CA ALA A 465 -2.97 -11.31 19.99
C ALA A 465 -3.03 -11.68 18.50
N ASP A 466 -2.50 -10.85 17.60
CA ASP A 466 -2.55 -11.15 16.16
C ASP A 466 -1.61 -12.32 15.82
N VAL A 467 -0.49 -12.47 16.54
CA VAL A 467 0.41 -13.62 16.33
C VAL A 467 -0.28 -14.91 16.73
N TYR A 468 -0.95 -14.94 17.89
CA TYR A 468 -1.73 -16.12 18.31
C TYR A 468 -2.90 -16.41 17.37
N SER A 469 -3.59 -15.38 16.88
CA SER A 469 -4.63 -15.52 15.85
C SER A 469 -4.07 -16.16 14.57
N SER A 470 -2.89 -15.71 14.14
CA SER A 470 -2.22 -16.23 12.94
C SER A 470 -1.70 -17.66 13.13
N LEU A 471 -1.19 -18.01 14.32
CA LEU A 471 -0.87 -19.40 14.68
C LEU A 471 -2.10 -20.30 14.66
N GLY A 472 -3.24 -19.81 15.15
CA GLY A 472 -4.51 -20.53 15.07
C GLY A 472 -4.85 -20.92 13.64
N ALA A 473 -4.69 -19.98 12.69
CA ALA A 473 -4.95 -20.22 11.27
C ALA A 473 -3.96 -21.23 10.65
N VAL A 474 -2.69 -21.21 11.07
CA VAL A 474 -1.71 -22.22 10.67
C VAL A 474 -2.12 -23.61 11.15
N TYR A 475 -2.48 -23.74 12.42
CA TYR A 475 -2.91 -25.02 12.99
C TYR A 475 -4.20 -25.54 12.37
N GLU A 476 -5.14 -24.67 11.98
CA GLU A 476 -6.31 -25.09 11.19
C GLU A 476 -5.91 -25.67 9.83
N ALA A 477 -5.01 -24.99 9.11
CA ALA A 477 -4.53 -25.46 7.80
C ALA A 477 -3.82 -26.82 7.89
N GLU A 478 -3.12 -27.07 8.99
CA GLU A 478 -2.48 -28.36 9.31
C GLU A 478 -3.41 -29.40 9.93
N ARG A 479 -4.71 -29.10 10.09
CA ARG A 479 -5.72 -29.98 10.71
C ARG A 479 -5.39 -30.35 12.17
N ARG A 480 -4.90 -29.38 12.93
CA ARG A 480 -4.60 -29.45 14.38
C ARG A 480 -5.63 -28.63 15.20
N PRO A 481 -6.92 -29.05 15.26
CA PRO A 481 -8.01 -28.21 15.77
C PRO A 481 -7.88 -27.82 17.25
N ARG A 482 -7.30 -28.69 18.09
CA ARG A 482 -7.10 -28.40 19.53
C ARG A 482 -6.09 -27.28 19.76
N GLU A 483 -5.02 -27.28 18.97
CA GLU A 483 -3.97 -26.25 19.05
C GLU A 483 -4.48 -24.94 18.46
N ALA A 484 -5.25 -25.01 17.36
CA ALA A 484 -5.94 -23.87 16.79
C ALA A 484 -6.88 -23.19 17.80
N GLU A 485 -7.77 -23.95 18.45
CA GLU A 485 -8.67 -23.43 19.48
C GLU A 485 -7.89 -22.78 20.62
N THR A 486 -6.82 -23.41 21.10
CA THR A 486 -5.97 -22.87 22.17
C THR A 486 -5.35 -21.53 21.77
N ALA A 487 -4.83 -21.45 20.54
CA ALA A 487 -4.21 -20.24 20.01
C ALA A 487 -5.24 -19.11 19.87
N TYR A 488 -6.43 -19.36 19.30
CA TYR A 488 -7.46 -18.33 19.19
C TYR A 488 -7.99 -17.86 20.56
N ARG A 489 -8.21 -18.78 21.50
CA ARG A 489 -8.61 -18.40 22.86
C ARG A 489 -7.52 -17.56 23.54
N ARG A 490 -6.24 -17.83 23.27
CA ARG A 490 -5.13 -16.99 23.76
C ARG A 490 -5.13 -15.60 23.11
N ALA A 491 -5.41 -15.51 21.81
CA ALA A 491 -5.58 -14.23 21.12
C ALA A 491 -6.71 -13.40 21.76
N LEU A 492 -7.87 -14.01 21.98
CA LEU A 492 -9.03 -13.36 22.61
C LEU A 492 -8.82 -13.03 24.09
N ALA A 493 -8.00 -13.80 24.80
CA ALA A 493 -7.61 -13.48 26.18
C ALA A 493 -6.68 -12.26 26.26
N LEU A 494 -5.85 -12.02 25.23
CA LEU A 494 -5.00 -10.84 25.13
C LEU A 494 -5.76 -9.62 24.61
N ALA A 495 -6.69 -9.85 23.68
CA ALA A 495 -7.52 -8.80 23.11
C ALA A 495 -8.93 -9.35 22.83
N SER A 496 -9.83 -9.08 23.76
CA SER A 496 -11.21 -9.56 23.70
C SER A 496 -11.99 -8.96 22.55
N ASP A 497 -11.52 -7.85 21.96
CA ASP A 497 -12.08 -7.17 20.79
C ASP A 497 -11.55 -7.69 19.45
N HIS A 498 -10.64 -8.68 19.42
CA HIS A 498 -10.03 -9.18 18.19
C HIS A 498 -11.04 -9.91 17.27
N THR A 499 -11.51 -9.22 16.23
CA THR A 499 -12.60 -9.70 15.35
C THR A 499 -12.21 -10.95 14.57
N ARG A 500 -11.06 -10.92 13.88
CA ARG A 500 -10.60 -12.06 13.06
C ARG A 500 -10.41 -13.33 13.88
N ALA A 501 -9.79 -13.24 15.07
CA ALA A 501 -9.64 -14.39 15.96
C ALA A 501 -10.99 -14.95 16.42
N ARG A 502 -11.97 -14.07 16.71
CA ARG A 502 -13.32 -14.48 17.13
C ARG A 502 -14.09 -15.19 16.03
N LEU A 503 -14.04 -14.66 14.80
CA LEU A 503 -14.66 -15.28 13.63
C LEU A 503 -14.05 -16.65 13.32
N ASN A 504 -12.72 -16.73 13.31
CA ASN A 504 -12.03 -17.99 13.02
C ASN A 504 -12.32 -19.04 14.10
N LEU A 505 -12.27 -18.69 15.38
CA LEU A 505 -12.66 -19.60 16.45
C LEU A 505 -14.11 -20.05 16.32
N GLY A 506 -15.04 -19.14 16.03
CA GLY A 506 -16.44 -19.48 15.79
C GLY A 506 -16.61 -20.49 14.65
N ASN A 507 -15.89 -20.29 13.54
CA ASN A 507 -15.96 -21.19 12.40
C ASN A 507 -15.31 -22.56 12.68
N LEU A 508 -14.20 -22.60 13.42
CA LEU A 508 -13.58 -23.84 13.90
C LEU A 508 -14.57 -24.62 14.78
N LEU A 509 -15.21 -23.96 15.74
CA LEU A 509 -16.19 -24.60 16.63
C LEU A 509 -17.45 -25.07 15.89
N ARG A 510 -17.89 -24.35 14.85
CA ARG A 510 -18.95 -24.81 13.95
C ARG A 510 -18.57 -26.12 13.26
N GLY A 511 -17.34 -26.23 12.74
CA GLY A 511 -16.81 -27.46 12.13
C GLY A 511 -16.79 -28.64 13.10
N GLU A 512 -16.49 -28.39 14.37
CA GLU A 512 -16.55 -29.36 15.48
C GLU A 512 -17.98 -29.59 16.04
N GLN A 513 -19.00 -29.01 15.40
CA GLN A 513 -20.43 -29.10 15.79
C GLN A 513 -20.76 -28.53 17.19
N ARG A 514 -19.89 -27.69 17.76
CA ARG A 514 -20.12 -26.96 19.02
C ARG A 514 -20.90 -25.67 18.74
N PHE A 515 -22.12 -25.84 18.24
CA PHE A 515 -22.91 -24.75 17.65
C PHE A 515 -23.26 -23.63 18.65
N ASP A 516 -23.53 -23.95 19.92
CA ASP A 516 -23.91 -22.92 20.90
C ASP A 516 -22.75 -21.95 21.18
N GLU A 517 -21.53 -22.47 21.36
CA GLU A 517 -20.34 -21.64 21.53
C GLU A 517 -20.02 -20.83 20.26
N ALA A 518 -20.08 -21.48 19.09
CA ALA A 518 -19.85 -20.81 17.81
C ALA A 518 -20.82 -19.64 17.59
N LYS A 519 -22.10 -19.83 17.91
CA LYS A 519 -23.13 -18.80 17.78
C LYS A 519 -22.84 -17.59 18.68
N VAL A 520 -22.42 -17.80 19.92
CA VAL A 520 -22.06 -16.70 20.83
C VAL A 520 -20.93 -15.87 20.23
N LEU A 521 -19.87 -16.51 19.72
CA LEU A 521 -18.74 -15.81 19.12
C LEU A 521 -19.13 -14.99 17.88
N PHE A 522 -20.02 -15.50 17.03
CA PHE A 522 -20.50 -14.74 15.89
C PHE A 522 -21.37 -13.55 16.30
N LEU A 523 -22.28 -13.71 17.27
CA LEU A 523 -23.11 -12.62 17.77
C LEU A 523 -22.29 -11.52 18.48
N GLU A 524 -21.26 -11.90 19.23
CA GLU A 524 -20.31 -10.95 19.82
C GLU A 524 -19.54 -10.19 18.75
N THR A 525 -19.14 -10.84 17.65
CA THR A 525 -18.50 -10.14 16.53
C THR A 525 -19.43 -9.09 15.93
N LEU A 526 -20.69 -9.46 15.66
CA LEU A 526 -21.68 -8.54 15.10
C LEU A 526 -21.98 -7.35 16.03
N THR A 527 -21.89 -7.57 17.34
CA THR A 527 -22.12 -6.52 18.34
C THR A 527 -20.93 -5.56 18.46
N ASN A 528 -19.71 -6.07 18.38
CA ASN A 528 -18.50 -5.29 18.67
C ASN A 528 -17.91 -4.59 17.44
N ASP A 529 -18.23 -5.05 16.23
CA ASP A 529 -17.61 -4.58 14.99
C ASP A 529 -18.66 -4.23 13.92
N PRO A 530 -19.11 -2.97 13.86
CA PRO A 530 -20.18 -2.53 12.97
C PRO A 530 -19.75 -2.35 11.50
N ARG A 531 -18.51 -2.69 11.12
CA ARG A 531 -18.03 -2.52 9.74
C ARG A 531 -18.82 -3.41 8.78
N PRO A 532 -19.28 -2.92 7.61
CA PRO A 532 -20.09 -3.70 6.66
C PRO A 532 -19.47 -5.06 6.28
N ALA A 533 -18.16 -5.09 6.01
CA ALA A 533 -17.45 -6.33 5.70
C ALA A 533 -17.52 -7.37 6.82
N ILE A 534 -17.49 -6.93 8.09
CA ILE A 534 -17.57 -7.81 9.25
C ILE A 534 -19.01 -8.20 9.56
N GLN A 535 -19.96 -7.29 9.36
CA GLN A 535 -21.39 -7.60 9.44
C GLN A 535 -21.75 -8.68 8.40
N TYR A 536 -21.25 -8.54 7.17
CA TYR A 536 -21.33 -9.59 6.15
C TYR A 536 -20.74 -10.91 6.64
N GLU A 537 -19.46 -10.93 7.06
CA GLU A 537 -18.77 -12.18 7.45
C GLU A 537 -19.47 -12.85 8.65
N GLY A 538 -19.86 -12.09 9.67
CA GLY A 538 -20.54 -12.63 10.85
C GLY A 538 -21.90 -13.25 10.53
N HIS A 539 -22.72 -12.57 9.72
CA HIS A 539 -24.01 -13.11 9.28
C HIS A 539 -23.84 -14.28 8.29
N TYR A 540 -22.83 -14.26 7.44
CA TYR A 540 -22.48 -15.35 6.55
C TYR A 540 -22.14 -16.62 7.34
N TYR A 541 -21.27 -16.54 8.35
CA TYR A 541 -20.95 -17.70 9.19
C TYR A 541 -22.13 -18.16 10.06
N LEU A 542 -22.97 -17.25 10.56
CA LEU A 542 -24.23 -17.62 11.21
C LEU A 542 -25.17 -18.37 10.25
N GLY A 543 -25.24 -17.94 8.99
CA GLY A 543 -26.01 -18.62 7.95
C GLY A 543 -25.56 -20.07 7.76
N TYR A 544 -24.24 -20.30 7.67
CA TYR A 544 -23.69 -21.66 7.59
C TYR A 544 -23.92 -22.47 8.86
N LEU A 545 -23.82 -21.86 10.05
CA LEU A 545 -24.13 -22.52 11.31
C LEU A 545 -25.58 -23.03 11.32
N TYR A 546 -26.54 -22.19 10.92
CA TYR A 546 -27.95 -22.62 10.83
C TYR A 546 -28.18 -23.64 9.72
N LEU A 547 -27.45 -23.54 8.60
CA LEU A 547 -27.50 -24.52 7.52
C LEU A 547 -27.07 -25.92 8.00
N ASP A 548 -25.98 -25.99 8.79
CA ASP A 548 -25.47 -27.24 9.38
C ASP A 548 -26.47 -27.82 10.40
N GLN A 549 -27.14 -26.96 11.16
CA GLN A 549 -28.26 -27.32 12.04
C GLN A 549 -29.55 -27.68 11.28
N ARG A 550 -29.59 -27.52 9.95
CA ARG A 550 -30.77 -27.68 9.08
C ARG A 550 -31.92 -26.71 9.39
N ASP A 551 -31.65 -25.61 10.09
CA ASP A 551 -32.57 -24.48 10.26
C ASP A 551 -32.49 -23.57 9.02
N TYR A 552 -33.07 -24.03 7.93
CA TYR A 552 -32.95 -23.37 6.62
C TYR A 552 -33.59 -21.98 6.60
N LEU A 553 -34.59 -21.72 7.44
CA LEU A 553 -35.26 -20.43 7.51
C LEU A 553 -34.34 -19.38 8.16
N ARG A 554 -33.68 -19.70 9.28
CA ARG A 554 -32.70 -18.79 9.88
C ARG A 554 -31.42 -18.67 9.05
N ALA A 555 -31.03 -19.74 8.36
CA ALA A 555 -29.93 -19.69 7.39
C ALA A 555 -30.23 -18.67 6.28
N TYR A 556 -31.41 -18.75 5.67
CA TYR A 556 -31.88 -17.77 4.68
C TYR A 556 -31.84 -16.35 5.23
N GLY A 557 -32.40 -16.12 6.42
CA GLY A 557 -32.42 -14.79 7.03
C GLY A 557 -31.01 -14.22 7.27
N SER A 558 -30.09 -15.05 7.77
CA SER A 558 -28.71 -14.63 8.03
C SER A 558 -27.96 -14.34 6.73
N PHE A 559 -28.09 -15.18 5.71
CA PHE A 559 -27.48 -14.90 4.40
C PHE A 559 -28.07 -13.66 3.72
N ALA A 560 -29.37 -13.41 3.88
CA ALA A 560 -30.01 -12.20 3.37
C ALA A 560 -29.43 -10.95 4.03
N THR A 561 -29.33 -10.92 5.37
CA THR A 561 -28.70 -9.80 6.09
C THR A 561 -27.22 -9.63 5.74
N ALA A 562 -26.49 -10.73 5.49
CA ALA A 562 -25.11 -10.63 5.00
C ALA A 562 -25.07 -9.89 3.65
N VAL A 563 -25.90 -10.31 2.68
CA VAL A 563 -25.97 -9.69 1.34
C VAL A 563 -26.47 -8.24 1.38
N GLU A 564 -27.33 -7.89 2.35
CA GLU A 564 -27.74 -6.50 2.59
C GLU A 564 -26.57 -5.62 3.07
N ALA A 565 -25.68 -6.16 3.91
CA ALA A 565 -24.49 -5.44 4.37
C ALA A 565 -23.48 -5.23 3.24
N GLU A 566 -23.17 -6.30 2.49
CA GLU A 566 -22.32 -6.24 1.29
C GLU A 566 -22.74 -7.30 0.26
N GLN A 567 -22.85 -6.89 -1.01
CA GLN A 567 -23.17 -7.81 -2.09
C GLN A 567 -21.90 -8.51 -2.59
N ARG A 568 -21.71 -9.76 -2.16
CA ARG A 568 -20.63 -10.64 -2.63
C ARG A 568 -21.21 -11.88 -3.31
N ALA A 569 -20.51 -12.37 -4.33
CA ALA A 569 -20.95 -13.51 -5.14
C ALA A 569 -21.18 -14.76 -4.27
N GLU A 570 -20.29 -15.02 -3.30
CA GLU A 570 -20.36 -16.13 -2.36
C GLU A 570 -21.59 -16.05 -1.44
N GLY A 571 -21.94 -14.83 -1.00
CA GLY A 571 -23.09 -14.58 -0.14
C GLY A 571 -24.41 -14.80 -0.86
N LEU A 572 -24.51 -14.30 -2.10
CA LEU A 572 -25.65 -14.57 -2.99
C LEU A 572 -25.78 -16.06 -3.31
N TYR A 573 -24.65 -16.75 -3.55
CA TYR A 573 -24.64 -18.19 -3.79
C TYR A 573 -25.09 -18.96 -2.55
N ALA A 574 -24.63 -18.59 -1.35
CA ALA A 574 -25.06 -19.18 -0.09
C ALA A 574 -26.56 -18.95 0.17
N LEU A 575 -27.07 -17.75 -0.11
CA LEU A 575 -28.48 -17.43 -0.05
C LEU A 575 -29.31 -18.28 -1.04
N ALA A 576 -28.81 -18.47 -2.26
CA ALA A 576 -29.44 -19.35 -3.25
C ALA A 576 -29.47 -20.81 -2.77
N ASN A 577 -28.41 -21.29 -2.12
CA ASN A 577 -28.38 -22.63 -1.53
C ASN A 577 -29.39 -22.79 -0.38
N ALA A 578 -29.61 -21.74 0.43
CA ALA A 578 -30.67 -21.75 1.43
C ALA A 578 -32.07 -21.78 0.77
N CYS A 579 -32.28 -21.02 -0.31
CA CYS A 579 -33.52 -21.06 -1.10
C CYS A 579 -33.80 -22.46 -1.66
N HIS A 580 -32.76 -23.15 -2.16
CA HIS A 580 -32.85 -24.52 -2.63
C HIS A 580 -33.38 -25.47 -1.54
N ARG A 581 -32.81 -25.38 -0.33
CA ARG A 581 -33.23 -26.20 0.82
C ARG A 581 -34.66 -25.89 1.28
N LEU A 582 -35.13 -24.65 1.06
CA LEU A 582 -36.50 -24.21 1.33
C LEU A 582 -37.49 -24.51 0.19
N GLY A 583 -37.04 -25.03 -0.95
CA GLY A 583 -37.88 -25.25 -2.13
C GLY A 583 -38.30 -23.98 -2.87
N ARG A 584 -37.65 -22.84 -2.59
CA ARG A 584 -37.94 -21.53 -3.20
C ARG A 584 -37.19 -21.35 -4.51
N GLN A 585 -37.64 -22.07 -5.55
CA GLN A 585 -36.91 -22.18 -6.80
C GLN A 585 -36.75 -20.85 -7.57
N ASP A 586 -37.77 -19.98 -7.57
CA ASP A 586 -37.70 -18.68 -8.25
C ASP A 586 -36.68 -17.73 -7.60
N GLU A 587 -36.66 -17.68 -6.27
CA GLU A 587 -35.66 -16.93 -5.51
C GLU A 587 -34.25 -17.50 -5.75
N GLN A 588 -34.11 -18.83 -5.76
CA GLN A 588 -32.84 -19.49 -6.07
C GLN A 588 -32.27 -19.06 -7.42
N ILE A 589 -33.07 -19.09 -8.50
CA ILE A 589 -32.62 -18.67 -9.84
C ILE A 589 -32.24 -17.18 -9.84
N ARG A 590 -33.04 -16.32 -9.19
CA ARG A 590 -32.75 -14.89 -9.10
C ARG A 590 -31.40 -14.63 -8.45
N HIS A 591 -31.13 -15.25 -7.30
CA HIS A 591 -29.86 -15.07 -6.59
C HIS A 591 -28.69 -15.66 -7.35
N LEU A 592 -28.83 -16.82 -8.00
CA LEU A 592 -27.77 -17.39 -8.84
C LEU A 592 -27.46 -16.55 -10.08
N ARG A 593 -28.47 -15.96 -10.72
CA ARG A 593 -28.25 -14.98 -11.81
C ARG A 593 -27.42 -13.81 -11.30
N HIS A 594 -27.80 -13.26 -10.16
CA HIS A 594 -27.06 -12.17 -9.56
C HIS A 594 -25.63 -12.57 -9.15
N THR A 595 -25.41 -13.81 -8.70
CA THR A 595 -24.06 -14.33 -8.47
C THR A 595 -23.21 -14.28 -9.74
N VAL A 596 -23.73 -14.74 -10.89
CA VAL A 596 -22.97 -14.74 -12.15
C VAL A 596 -22.85 -13.35 -12.78
N ASP A 597 -23.75 -12.43 -12.46
CA ASP A 597 -23.63 -11.02 -12.85
C ASP A 597 -22.50 -10.32 -12.08
N LEU A 598 -22.31 -10.64 -10.79
CA LEU A 598 -21.21 -10.13 -9.97
C LEU A 598 -19.88 -10.83 -10.25
N ASP A 599 -19.90 -12.14 -10.42
CA ASP A 599 -18.74 -12.96 -10.74
C ASP A 599 -19.06 -13.92 -11.91
N PRO A 600 -18.75 -13.50 -13.15
CA PRO A 600 -18.96 -14.32 -14.34
C PRO A 600 -18.15 -15.63 -14.37
N GLU A 601 -17.14 -15.77 -13.50
CA GLU A 601 -16.28 -16.95 -13.38
C GLU A 601 -16.70 -17.89 -12.24
N PHE A 602 -17.82 -17.61 -11.55
CA PHE A 602 -18.36 -18.46 -10.48
C PHE A 602 -18.96 -19.78 -11.03
N ALA A 603 -18.10 -20.77 -11.29
CA ALA A 603 -18.46 -22.03 -11.96
C ALA A 603 -19.63 -22.78 -11.29
N ALA A 604 -19.66 -22.82 -9.96
CA ALA A 604 -20.70 -23.49 -9.20
C ALA A 604 -22.10 -22.86 -9.39
N ALA A 605 -22.17 -21.55 -9.65
CA ALA A 605 -23.42 -20.85 -9.88
C ALA A 605 -23.97 -21.15 -11.29
N HIS A 606 -23.10 -21.12 -12.31
CA HIS A 606 -23.44 -21.56 -13.68
C HIS A 606 -23.95 -23.00 -13.70
N ARG A 607 -23.29 -23.91 -12.97
CA ARG A 607 -23.72 -25.31 -12.86
C ARG A 607 -25.13 -25.42 -12.25
N ASN A 608 -25.38 -24.72 -11.14
CA ASN A 608 -26.67 -24.79 -10.45
C ASN A 608 -27.80 -24.13 -11.27
N LEU A 609 -27.52 -23.03 -11.98
CA LEU A 609 -28.44 -22.44 -12.96
C LEU A 609 -28.79 -23.43 -14.06
N GLY A 610 -27.77 -24.08 -14.65
CA GLY A 610 -27.94 -25.07 -15.68
C GLY A 610 -28.84 -26.23 -15.27
N ALA A 611 -28.64 -26.75 -14.05
CA ALA A 611 -29.50 -27.78 -13.48
C ALA A 611 -30.96 -27.30 -13.29
N LEU A 612 -31.17 -26.07 -12.82
CA LEU A 612 -32.50 -25.50 -12.61
C LEU A 612 -33.25 -25.23 -13.93
N TYR A 613 -32.56 -24.68 -14.93
CA TYR A 613 -33.13 -24.48 -16.27
C TYR A 613 -33.48 -25.81 -16.93
N LEU A 614 -32.64 -26.84 -16.75
CA LEU A 614 -32.92 -28.19 -17.23
C LEU A 614 -34.20 -28.75 -16.60
N GLN A 615 -34.41 -28.53 -15.30
CA GLN A 615 -35.64 -28.93 -14.60
C GLN A 615 -36.86 -28.19 -15.12
N ARG A 616 -36.74 -26.90 -15.47
CA ARG A 616 -37.81 -26.07 -16.04
C ARG A 616 -38.09 -26.31 -17.53
N GLY A 617 -37.25 -27.09 -18.21
CA GLY A 617 -37.36 -27.31 -19.66
C GLY A 617 -36.80 -26.15 -20.50
N GLU A 618 -36.11 -25.20 -19.87
CA GLU A 618 -35.42 -24.08 -20.54
C GLU A 618 -34.09 -24.56 -21.15
N HIS A 619 -34.19 -25.44 -22.15
CA HIS A 619 -33.07 -26.22 -22.66
C HIS A 619 -31.88 -25.39 -23.18
N SER A 620 -32.15 -24.28 -23.87
CA SER A 620 -31.09 -23.41 -24.39
C SER A 620 -30.26 -22.76 -23.28
N LEU A 621 -30.94 -22.19 -22.27
CA LEU A 621 -30.29 -21.57 -21.11
C LEU A 621 -29.56 -22.61 -20.25
N ALA A 622 -30.11 -23.83 -20.15
CA ALA A 622 -29.45 -24.93 -19.48
C ALA A 622 -28.12 -25.31 -20.16
N GLU A 623 -28.10 -25.38 -21.50
CA GLU A 623 -26.90 -25.71 -22.27
C GLU A 623 -25.81 -24.67 -22.10
N GLU A 624 -26.18 -23.39 -22.23
CA GLU A 624 -25.27 -22.26 -22.08
C GLU A 624 -24.61 -22.25 -20.71
N ALA A 625 -25.41 -22.32 -19.64
CA ALA A 625 -24.91 -22.29 -18.28
C ALA A 625 -24.04 -23.51 -17.95
N LEU A 626 -24.43 -24.72 -18.35
CA LEU A 626 -23.62 -25.92 -18.11
C LEU A 626 -22.32 -25.92 -18.91
N ARG A 627 -22.32 -25.42 -20.15
CA ARG A 627 -21.10 -25.26 -20.94
C ARG A 627 -20.17 -24.22 -20.32
N ARG A 628 -20.70 -23.09 -19.82
CA ARG A 628 -19.88 -22.09 -19.13
C ARG A 628 -19.27 -22.66 -17.86
N ALA A 629 -20.03 -23.41 -17.07
CA ALA A 629 -19.51 -24.11 -15.89
C ALA A 629 -18.34 -25.05 -16.24
N LEU A 630 -18.45 -25.83 -17.33
CA LEU A 630 -17.41 -26.75 -17.78
C LEU A 630 -16.22 -26.08 -18.48
N GLN A 631 -16.38 -24.86 -19.01
CA GLN A 631 -15.25 -24.05 -19.47
C GLN A 631 -14.39 -23.59 -18.28
N LEU A 632 -15.04 -23.25 -17.16
CA LEU A 632 -14.38 -22.78 -15.94
C LEU A 632 -13.80 -23.94 -15.13
N GLU A 633 -14.57 -25.01 -14.95
CA GLU A 633 -14.17 -26.23 -14.24
C GLU A 633 -14.49 -27.46 -15.11
N PRO A 634 -13.54 -27.93 -15.95
CA PRO A 634 -13.77 -29.04 -16.88
C PRO A 634 -14.07 -30.38 -16.19
N ASP A 635 -13.57 -30.58 -14.97
CA ASP A 635 -13.56 -31.87 -14.27
C ASP A 635 -14.72 -32.03 -13.28
N VAL A 636 -15.87 -31.43 -13.59
CA VAL A 636 -17.08 -31.49 -12.75
C VAL A 636 -18.04 -32.56 -13.28
N ALA A 637 -17.98 -33.76 -12.70
CA ALA A 637 -18.75 -34.92 -13.15
C ALA A 637 -20.27 -34.65 -13.23
N ILE A 638 -20.82 -33.94 -12.25
CA ILE A 638 -22.24 -33.60 -12.19
C ILE A 638 -22.68 -32.63 -13.30
N ALA A 639 -21.79 -31.76 -13.79
CA ALA A 639 -22.09 -30.83 -14.88
C ALA A 639 -22.14 -31.57 -16.23
N HIS A 640 -21.21 -32.50 -16.48
CA HIS A 640 -21.26 -33.42 -17.62
C HIS A 640 -22.51 -34.29 -17.60
N TYR A 641 -22.87 -34.84 -16.44
CA TYR A 641 -24.11 -35.61 -16.28
C TYR A 641 -25.35 -34.78 -16.64
N ASN A 642 -25.45 -33.54 -16.15
CA ASN A 642 -26.57 -32.66 -16.47
C ASN A 642 -26.63 -32.30 -17.97
N LEU A 643 -25.49 -32.14 -18.65
CA LEU A 643 -25.46 -31.99 -20.12
C LEU A 643 -25.93 -33.27 -20.83
N GLY A 644 -25.53 -34.44 -20.34
CA GLY A 644 -26.01 -35.72 -20.87
C GLY A 644 -27.53 -35.83 -20.79
N VAL A 645 -28.12 -35.46 -19.65
CA VAL A 645 -29.58 -35.43 -19.46
C VAL A 645 -30.24 -34.41 -20.41
N LEU A 646 -29.64 -33.23 -20.58
CA LEU A 646 -30.12 -32.21 -21.52
C LEU A 646 -30.10 -32.72 -22.97
N TYR A 647 -29.02 -33.38 -23.38
CA TYR A 647 -28.87 -33.93 -24.72
C TYR A 647 -29.83 -35.09 -24.97
N MET A 648 -30.09 -35.94 -23.98
CA MET A 648 -31.15 -36.95 -24.05
C MET A 648 -32.52 -36.32 -24.26
N ARG A 649 -32.87 -35.28 -23.49
CA ARG A 649 -34.16 -34.57 -23.60
C ARG A 649 -34.34 -33.85 -24.94
N THR A 650 -33.24 -33.43 -25.55
CA THR A 650 -33.23 -32.73 -26.86
C THR A 650 -32.97 -33.64 -28.05
N GLY A 651 -32.90 -34.97 -27.85
CA GLY A 651 -32.74 -35.96 -28.92
C GLY A 651 -31.31 -36.13 -29.47
N ARG A 652 -30.31 -35.47 -28.88
CA ARG A 652 -28.90 -35.49 -29.29
C ARG A 652 -28.16 -36.66 -28.63
N ARG A 653 -28.48 -37.89 -29.05
CA ARG A 653 -28.03 -39.14 -28.39
C ARG A 653 -26.51 -39.32 -28.35
N ASP A 654 -25.80 -38.99 -29.43
CA ASP A 654 -24.35 -39.17 -29.50
C ASP A 654 -23.63 -38.28 -28.47
N LEU A 655 -24.03 -37.01 -28.38
CA LEU A 655 -23.50 -36.07 -27.39
C LEU A 655 -23.87 -36.47 -25.96
N ALA A 656 -25.07 -37.04 -25.76
CA ALA A 656 -25.49 -37.52 -24.46
C ALA A 656 -24.61 -38.69 -23.98
N GLN A 657 -24.32 -39.64 -24.86
CA GLN A 657 -23.45 -40.78 -24.55
C GLN A 657 -22.06 -40.29 -24.14
N THR A 658 -21.44 -39.42 -24.93
CA THR A 658 -20.12 -38.86 -24.60
C THR A 658 -20.14 -38.12 -23.25
N ALA A 659 -21.16 -37.31 -22.99
CA ALA A 659 -21.25 -36.58 -21.73
C ALA A 659 -21.40 -37.51 -20.51
N PHE A 660 -22.18 -38.59 -20.62
CA PHE A 660 -22.31 -39.59 -19.56
C PHE A 660 -21.02 -40.39 -19.34
N GLU A 661 -20.33 -40.78 -20.40
CA GLU A 661 -19.04 -41.48 -20.32
C GLU A 661 -18.00 -40.63 -19.60
N THR A 662 -17.89 -39.34 -19.94
CA THR A 662 -17.00 -38.40 -19.26
C THR A 662 -17.37 -38.22 -17.79
N ALA A 663 -18.67 -38.06 -17.48
CA ALA A 663 -19.13 -37.96 -16.10
C ALA A 663 -18.77 -39.19 -15.26
N GLU A 664 -18.90 -40.39 -15.84
CA GLU A 664 -18.54 -41.65 -15.18
C GLU A 664 -17.02 -41.79 -15.00
N GLN A 665 -16.24 -41.42 -16.00
CA GLN A 665 -14.77 -41.41 -15.92
C GLN A 665 -14.29 -40.49 -14.79
N LEU A 666 -14.80 -39.27 -14.70
CA LEU A 666 -14.46 -38.31 -13.65
C LEU A 666 -14.86 -38.82 -12.26
N ARG A 667 -16.05 -39.43 -12.13
CA ARG A 667 -16.49 -40.04 -10.86
C ARG A 667 -15.59 -41.20 -10.43
N ARG A 668 -15.16 -42.04 -11.38
CA ARG A 668 -14.24 -43.18 -11.10
C ARG A 668 -12.83 -42.72 -10.76
N ALA A 669 -12.37 -41.61 -11.32
CA ALA A 669 -11.05 -41.05 -11.05
C ALA A 669 -10.93 -40.41 -9.64
N GLY A 670 -12.05 -40.23 -8.92
CA GLY A 670 -12.05 -39.57 -7.61
C GLY A 670 -11.65 -38.10 -7.66
N THR A 671 -11.59 -37.51 -8.85
CA THR A 671 -11.17 -36.12 -9.09
C THR A 671 -12.31 -35.12 -8.91
N SER A 672 -13.53 -35.58 -8.56
CA SER A 672 -14.72 -34.73 -8.42
C SER A 672 -15.64 -35.25 -7.30
N PRO A 673 -16.23 -34.38 -6.45
CA PRO A 673 -17.25 -34.75 -5.47
C PRO A 673 -18.60 -35.18 -6.09
#